data_AF-A0A955XBK5-F1
#
_entry.id   AF-A0A955XBK5-F1
#
_cell.length_a   1.000
_cell.length_b   1.000
_cell.length_c   1.000
_cell.angle_alpha   90.00
_cell.angle_beta   90.00
_cell.angle_gamma   90.00
#
_symmetry.space_group_name_H-M   'P 1'
#
loop_
_entity.id
_entity.type
_entity.pdbx_description
1 polymer ?
#
loop_
_entity_poly.entity_id
_entity_poly.type
_entity_poly.pdbx_seq_one_letter_code
_entity_poly.pdbx_strand_id
1 'polypeptide(L)'
;MRSRYTWLGLATLLVAAPAQAQVLITEVQPNPAGSGTDSGEWVEIHNTGTGVVSIEGWILNDFGPTPPREYSFPTGASLSPGQVIIVARLATQYETTAAAEGFAVLVPDYELADTTDPLLDDAAVPNLTITLAGGGGFALGNSGDGVQLRNSAGVVQSTAEYGSGRSEVPGNPSALPGDGETISRVANTGSSDVDFVVLAVPNPGTGYGGAIAQPPVISNAIRAPAALTHGGTYDLSADVADADGIAGVEFYFAAATSSIGPASGPYVTVAAAAAGNTHSVSGSVATPAPGITIPAPTGFNQRYIRYWVYALDNSADDAFSPANADTTASNPNYYWENVLPATGLTPIATARAQDSRELPNWDGHSVRIQGVATTTQEAFITGTTNFFIADPTGVEAIRIFDNGVSVTVNPGDVVTVTGKIGAFRGVRQVGRDERAGQPAVVGDEIQVQVSGTAPVPMQTVTIAQLLASGEQYESSLVRIDNVSLPADPGTWGANTNVDVTDGTGTLVVRVVSVTDLAGATTPGGTFAVQGIFTQFAPTGRGGYQLQPRGIADIIGGTPQPDGGVVDTGVTDAGVIDTGGPTADTGVADTGGPAPDTGLPPDDSGVGPGEDSGVNPGTDSGVNPGDDAGVRPDSGTFGGGGGSGSRDKGGCTCLTDDDGEAPWSGLALGLLLLGVVRRRRS
;
A
#
# COMPACT_ATOMS: atom_id res chain seq x y z
N MET A 1 37.18 50.45 -45.22
CA MET A 1 37.15 50.84 -43.80
C MET A 1 36.90 49.57 -42.99
N ARG A 2 37.87 49.12 -42.19
CA ARG A 2 37.74 47.92 -41.34
C ARG A 2 37.11 48.35 -40.01
N SER A 3 35.90 47.86 -39.70
CA SER A 3 35.31 48.02 -38.37
C SER A 3 35.80 46.89 -37.47
N ARG A 4 36.40 47.26 -36.34
CA ARG A 4 36.88 46.35 -35.30
C ARG A 4 35.75 46.17 -34.28
N TYR A 5 35.25 44.96 -34.11
CA TYR A 5 34.45 44.60 -32.94
C TYR A 5 35.36 43.92 -31.91
N THR A 6 35.57 44.62 -30.81
CA THR A 6 36.33 44.19 -29.64
C THR A 6 35.48 43.20 -28.85
N TRP A 7 35.97 41.98 -28.68
CA TRP A 7 35.37 41.01 -27.77
C TRP A 7 35.78 41.37 -26.34
N LEU A 8 34.82 41.79 -25.49
CA LEU A 8 35.01 41.79 -24.05
C LEU A 8 34.94 40.34 -23.58
N GLY A 9 36.09 39.79 -23.18
CA GLY A 9 36.14 38.52 -22.47
C GLY A 9 35.44 38.67 -21.12
N LEU A 10 34.34 37.95 -20.93
CA LEU A 10 33.71 37.77 -19.64
C LEU A 10 34.69 36.94 -18.79
N ALA A 11 35.38 37.58 -17.86
CA ALA A 11 36.18 36.88 -16.86
C ALA A 11 35.19 36.17 -15.93
N THR A 12 35.03 34.87 -16.09
CA THR A 12 34.35 34.01 -15.12
C THR A 12 35.13 34.14 -13.81
N LEU A 13 34.54 34.83 -12.84
CA LEU A 13 35.01 34.81 -11.47
C LEU A 13 34.79 33.39 -10.97
N LEU A 14 35.85 32.57 -11.00
CA LEU A 14 35.85 31.27 -10.34
C LEU A 14 35.75 31.55 -8.84
N VAL A 15 34.56 31.43 -8.28
CA VAL A 15 34.42 31.28 -6.84
C VAL A 15 35.05 29.93 -6.54
N ALA A 16 36.24 29.93 -5.95
CA ALA A 16 36.82 28.71 -5.42
C ALA A 16 35.79 28.12 -4.44
N ALA A 17 35.32 26.90 -4.71
CA ALA A 17 34.61 26.13 -3.71
C ALA A 17 35.46 26.12 -2.43
N PRO A 18 34.87 26.22 -1.23
CA PRO A 18 35.65 26.06 0.00
C PRO A 18 36.43 24.76 -0.12
N ALA A 19 37.73 24.82 0.14
CA ALA A 19 38.55 23.61 0.16
C ALA A 19 37.95 22.66 1.19
N GLN A 20 37.36 21.55 0.72
CA GLN A 20 36.89 20.49 1.60
C GLN A 20 38.07 19.98 2.42
N ALA A 21 37.83 19.65 3.69
CA ALA A 21 38.86 19.12 4.56
C ALA A 21 39.48 17.87 3.94
N GLN A 22 40.81 17.86 3.86
CA GLN A 22 41.59 16.78 3.29
C GLN A 22 41.62 15.53 4.19
N VAL A 23 41.40 15.70 5.49
CA VAL A 23 41.42 14.62 6.48
C VAL A 23 40.06 14.55 7.15
N LEU A 24 39.39 13.41 7.02
CA LEU A 24 38.01 13.18 7.46
C LEU A 24 37.96 12.09 8.54
N ILE A 25 37.05 12.25 9.50
CA ILE A 25 36.55 11.14 10.32
C ILE A 25 35.58 10.34 9.46
N THR A 26 35.83 9.06 9.25
CA THR A 26 35.12 8.25 8.24
C THR A 26 34.28 7.13 8.78
N GLU A 27 34.55 6.68 10.00
CA GLU A 27 33.71 5.72 10.71
C GLU A 27 33.83 5.96 12.21
N VAL A 28 32.74 5.75 12.95
CA VAL A 28 32.72 5.82 14.41
C VAL A 28 31.88 4.67 14.94
N GLN A 29 32.46 3.84 15.82
CA GLN A 29 31.71 2.86 16.62
C GLN A 29 31.61 3.36 18.06
N PRO A 30 30.49 4.00 18.44
CA PRO A 30 30.33 4.52 19.79
C PRO A 30 29.94 3.44 20.80
N ASN A 31 29.36 2.32 20.37
CA ASN A 31 28.83 1.31 21.29
C ASN A 31 29.13 -0.12 20.82
N PRO A 32 30.38 -0.60 20.96
CA PRO A 32 30.71 -1.98 20.62
C PRO A 32 29.94 -3.00 21.50
N ALA A 33 29.31 -3.97 20.86
CA ALA A 33 28.46 -5.00 21.46
C ALA A 33 29.19 -5.87 22.49
N GLY A 34 28.51 -6.15 23.60
CA GLY A 34 28.96 -7.12 24.60
C GLY A 34 30.12 -6.66 25.50
N SER A 35 30.65 -5.46 25.30
CA SER A 35 31.79 -4.94 26.07
C SER A 35 31.39 -4.49 27.48
N GLY A 36 30.14 -4.07 27.71
CA GLY A 36 29.62 -3.55 29.00
C GLY A 36 30.46 -2.41 29.61
N THR A 37 31.45 -1.96 28.86
CA THR A 37 32.53 -1.04 29.17
C THR A 37 32.86 -0.43 27.82
N ASP A 38 32.82 0.89 27.72
CA ASP A 38 33.08 1.70 26.52
C ASP A 38 34.55 1.59 26.02
N SER A 39 35.21 0.48 26.30
CA SER A 39 36.65 0.22 26.18
C SER A 39 37.08 -0.18 24.77
N GLY A 40 36.15 -0.71 23.96
CA GLY A 40 36.38 -1.10 22.56
C GLY A 40 36.03 -0.02 21.54
N GLU A 41 35.63 1.18 21.97
CA GLU A 41 35.26 2.29 21.09
C GLU A 41 36.44 2.70 20.19
N TRP A 42 36.12 3.15 18.98
CA TRP A 42 37.13 3.55 18.02
C TRP A 42 36.58 4.52 16.96
N VAL A 43 37.53 5.19 16.30
CA VAL A 43 37.29 6.16 15.23
C VAL A 43 38.23 5.87 14.07
N GLU A 44 37.70 5.93 12.85
CA GLU A 44 38.48 5.90 11.62
C GLU A 44 38.76 7.31 11.09
N ILE A 45 39.99 7.53 10.63
CA ILE A 45 40.40 8.79 10.00
C ILE A 45 41.05 8.51 8.64
N HIS A 46 40.61 9.20 7.59
CA HIS A 46 41.11 9.05 6.22
C HIS A 46 41.66 10.37 5.68
N ASN A 47 42.90 10.36 5.15
CA ASN A 47 43.40 11.42 4.28
C ASN A 47 42.92 11.22 2.83
N THR A 48 41.86 11.91 2.45
CA THR A 48 41.21 11.83 1.12
C THR A 48 41.92 12.64 0.04
N GLY A 49 42.92 13.45 0.43
CA GLY A 49 43.66 14.28 -0.51
C GLY A 49 44.85 13.56 -1.17
N THR A 50 45.55 14.31 -2.01
CA THR A 50 46.63 13.79 -2.85
C THR A 50 48.02 14.02 -2.28
N GLY A 51 48.13 14.67 -1.11
CA GLY A 51 49.39 14.99 -0.45
C GLY A 51 49.52 14.35 0.93
N VAL A 52 50.75 14.17 1.40
CA VAL A 52 51.02 13.77 2.79
C VAL A 52 50.59 14.90 3.72
N VAL A 53 49.85 14.57 4.78
CA VAL A 53 49.42 15.52 5.82
C VAL A 53 50.13 15.18 7.12
N SER A 54 50.87 16.14 7.69
CA SER A 54 51.35 15.99 9.06
C SER A 54 50.18 16.21 10.02
N ILE A 55 49.94 15.22 10.87
CA ILE A 55 48.92 15.27 11.92
C ILE A 55 49.56 15.38 13.31
N GLU A 56 50.87 15.61 13.40
CA GLU A 56 51.56 15.85 14.67
C GLU A 56 50.88 16.98 15.46
N GLY A 57 50.56 16.70 16.72
CA GLY A 57 49.89 17.64 17.61
C GLY A 57 48.45 18.00 17.22
N TRP A 58 47.86 17.34 16.22
CA TRP A 58 46.41 17.43 15.99
C TRP A 58 45.69 16.80 17.17
N ILE A 59 44.47 17.28 17.43
CA ILE A 59 43.69 16.93 18.60
C ILE A 59 42.47 16.12 18.18
N LEU A 60 42.30 14.97 18.81
CA LEU A 60 41.08 14.17 18.82
C LEU A 60 40.43 14.30 20.19
N ASN A 61 39.13 14.56 20.21
CA ASN A 61 38.34 14.61 21.44
C ASN A 61 36.91 14.13 21.18
N ASP A 62 36.30 13.55 22.20
CA ASP A 62 34.85 13.39 22.26
C ASP A 62 34.20 14.73 22.61
N PHE A 63 32.89 14.83 22.46
CA PHE A 63 32.13 15.96 22.97
C PHE A 63 31.54 15.63 24.35
N GLY A 64 32.36 15.09 25.27
CA GLY A 64 31.99 14.74 26.65
C GLY A 64 31.91 15.92 27.65
N PRO A 65 31.75 15.66 28.97
CA PRO A 65 31.45 16.70 29.97
C PRO A 65 32.53 17.79 30.04
N THR A 66 32.12 19.02 30.40
CA THR A 66 32.97 20.21 30.35
C THR A 66 33.88 20.35 31.59
N PRO A 67 35.21 20.54 31.45
CA PRO A 67 35.98 20.59 30.20
C PRO A 67 36.24 19.19 29.61
N PRO A 68 36.21 19.05 28.26
CA PRO A 68 36.44 17.76 27.59
C PRO A 68 37.89 17.30 27.77
N ARG A 69 38.12 16.00 27.63
CA ARG A 69 39.48 15.45 27.57
C ARG A 69 39.99 15.54 26.13
N GLU A 70 41.23 15.99 25.97
CA GLU A 70 41.83 16.18 24.65
C GLU A 70 43.07 15.29 24.49
N TYR A 71 43.15 14.63 23.34
CA TYR A 71 44.22 13.70 22.98
C TYR A 71 44.94 14.20 21.74
N SER A 72 46.26 14.30 21.79
CA SER A 72 47.07 14.76 20.67
C SER A 72 47.91 13.67 20.04
N PHE A 73 48.03 13.70 18.72
CA PHE A 73 48.89 12.78 17.99
C PHE A 73 50.38 13.04 18.28
N PRO A 74 51.19 11.98 18.41
CA PRO A 74 52.58 12.10 18.82
C PRO A 74 53.47 12.75 17.76
N THR A 75 54.68 13.13 18.17
CA THR A 75 55.69 13.70 17.26
C THR A 75 55.97 12.80 16.07
N GLY A 76 56.00 13.37 14.86
CA GLY A 76 56.23 12.65 13.62
C GLY A 76 55.01 11.96 13.01
N ALA A 77 53.82 12.06 13.63
CA ALA A 77 52.59 11.50 13.06
C ALA A 77 52.22 12.17 11.73
N SER A 78 51.93 11.35 10.71
CA SER A 78 51.55 11.80 9.38
C SER A 78 50.68 10.79 8.65
N LEU A 79 49.84 11.27 7.74
CA LEU A 79 48.99 10.47 6.86
C LEU A 79 49.43 10.63 5.41
N SER A 80 49.76 9.52 4.76
CA SER A 80 49.98 9.47 3.31
C SER A 80 48.68 9.71 2.53
N PRO A 81 48.74 10.09 1.25
CA PRO A 81 47.54 10.19 0.40
C PRO A 81 46.77 8.87 0.40
N GLY A 82 45.46 8.92 0.65
CA GLY A 82 44.60 7.74 0.71
C GLY A 82 44.79 6.86 1.95
N GLN A 83 45.64 7.27 2.91
CA GLN A 83 45.85 6.48 4.13
C GLN A 83 44.64 6.59 5.05
N VAL A 84 44.14 5.44 5.46
CA VAL A 84 43.12 5.25 6.47
C VAL A 84 43.81 4.75 7.74
N ILE A 85 43.49 5.34 8.89
CA ILE A 85 44.00 4.91 10.19
C ILE A 85 42.85 4.66 11.16
N ILE A 86 43.11 3.79 12.13
CA ILE A 86 42.20 3.47 13.22
C ILE A 86 42.78 4.01 14.52
N VAL A 87 41.98 4.78 15.25
CA VAL A 87 42.28 5.24 16.61
C VAL A 87 41.30 4.57 17.56
N ALA A 88 41.80 3.60 18.33
CA ALA A 88 40.99 2.89 19.31
C ALA A 88 41.15 3.52 20.70
N ARG A 89 40.17 3.33 21.58
CA ARG A 89 40.34 3.70 22.99
C ARG A 89 41.41 2.84 23.66
N LEU A 90 41.24 1.51 23.58
CA LEU A 90 42.22 0.50 23.97
C LEU A 90 42.38 -0.52 22.83
N ALA A 91 43.59 -0.68 22.31
CA ALA A 91 43.81 -1.47 21.10
C ALA A 91 43.43 -2.95 21.27
N THR A 92 43.83 -3.56 22.40
CA THR A 92 43.50 -4.98 22.68
C THR A 92 41.99 -5.22 22.81
N GLN A 93 41.24 -4.26 23.35
CA GLN A 93 39.78 -4.39 23.49
C GLN A 93 39.09 -4.23 22.14
N TYR A 94 39.52 -3.28 21.32
CA TYR A 94 39.06 -3.16 19.94
C TYR A 94 39.22 -4.48 19.17
N GLU A 95 40.41 -5.10 19.20
CA GLU A 95 40.66 -6.35 18.47
C GLU A 95 39.80 -7.51 18.98
N THR A 96 39.57 -7.56 20.30
CA THR A 96 38.71 -8.56 20.93
C THR A 96 37.26 -8.39 20.48
N THR A 97 36.76 -7.16 20.45
CA THR A 97 35.39 -6.86 20.04
C THR A 97 35.21 -7.07 18.54
N ALA A 98 36.17 -6.66 17.71
CA ALA A 98 36.17 -6.93 16.27
C ALA A 98 36.02 -8.41 15.94
N ALA A 99 36.77 -9.26 16.66
CA ALA A 99 36.66 -10.70 16.52
C ALA A 99 35.31 -11.26 17.02
N ALA A 100 34.72 -10.66 18.06
CA ALA A 100 33.45 -11.09 18.63
C ALA A 100 32.24 -10.70 17.76
N GLU A 101 32.26 -9.51 17.17
CA GLU A 101 31.23 -8.98 16.28
C GLU A 101 31.35 -9.48 14.83
N GLY A 102 32.51 -10.02 14.48
CA GLY A 102 32.71 -10.71 13.20
C GLY A 102 33.08 -9.80 12.03
N PHE A 103 33.64 -8.62 12.30
CA PHE A 103 34.21 -7.74 11.28
C PHE A 103 35.74 -7.86 11.19
N ALA A 104 36.37 -7.11 10.28
CA ALA A 104 37.81 -7.18 10.04
C ALA A 104 38.63 -6.74 11.26
N VAL A 105 39.51 -7.63 11.77
CA VAL A 105 40.43 -7.33 12.88
C VAL A 105 41.69 -6.67 12.33
N LEU A 106 41.74 -5.34 12.38
CA LEU A 106 42.92 -4.53 12.02
C LEU A 106 43.61 -4.04 13.30
N VAL A 107 44.93 -4.04 13.33
CA VAL A 107 45.66 -3.46 14.48
C VAL A 107 45.48 -1.94 14.43
N PRO A 108 44.96 -1.29 15.49
CA PRO A 108 44.85 0.17 15.52
C PRO A 108 46.21 0.85 15.33
N ASP A 109 46.23 1.93 14.56
CA ASP A 109 47.45 2.73 14.34
C ASP A 109 47.82 3.54 15.59
N TYR A 110 46.80 3.89 16.38
CA TYR A 110 46.97 4.61 17.62
C TYR A 110 45.94 4.18 18.67
N GLU A 111 46.28 4.41 19.94
CA GLU A 111 45.34 4.31 21.06
C GLU A 111 45.38 5.54 21.99
N LEU A 112 44.36 5.71 22.83
CA LEU A 112 44.18 6.95 23.59
C LEU A 112 44.93 7.00 24.93
N ALA A 113 45.49 5.89 25.40
CA ALA A 113 46.24 5.82 26.66
C ALA A 113 45.46 6.34 27.88
N ASP A 114 44.13 6.17 27.91
CA ASP A 114 43.26 6.78 28.93
C ASP A 114 43.22 6.02 30.27
N THR A 115 44.03 4.97 30.39
CA THR A 115 44.10 4.08 31.54
C THR A 115 45.38 4.28 32.35
N THR A 116 45.27 4.21 33.68
CA THR A 116 46.43 4.10 34.58
C THR A 116 46.87 2.66 34.80
N ASP A 117 46.15 1.69 34.23
CA ASP A 117 46.48 0.27 34.30
C ASP A 117 47.40 -0.12 33.14
N PRO A 118 48.69 -0.37 33.39
CA PRO A 118 49.65 -0.76 32.35
C PRO A 118 49.38 -2.16 31.76
N LEU A 119 48.41 -2.91 32.30
CA LEU A 119 47.99 -4.20 31.74
C LEU A 119 46.94 -4.07 30.63
N LEU A 120 46.37 -2.87 30.45
CA LEU A 120 45.38 -2.58 29.40
C LEU A 120 45.98 -1.81 28.22
N ASP A 121 47.21 -1.30 28.37
CA ASP A 121 47.99 -0.61 27.34
C ASP A 121 48.67 -1.63 26.41
N ASP A 122 48.53 -1.47 25.10
CA ASP A 122 49.28 -2.27 24.14
C ASP A 122 50.55 -1.52 23.74
N ALA A 123 51.68 -1.91 24.33
CA ALA A 123 52.97 -1.28 24.05
C ALA A 123 53.41 -1.33 22.57
N ALA A 124 52.77 -2.13 21.72
CA ALA A 124 52.99 -2.14 20.27
C ALA A 124 52.23 -1.05 19.52
N VAL A 125 51.15 -0.50 20.10
CA VAL A 125 50.32 0.55 19.51
C VAL A 125 50.74 1.92 20.07
N PRO A 126 51.09 2.90 19.22
CA PRO A 126 51.45 4.23 19.68
C PRO A 126 50.32 4.96 20.41
N ASN A 127 50.64 5.52 21.57
CA ASN A 127 49.72 6.31 22.38
C ASN A 127 49.56 7.76 21.90
N LEU A 128 48.33 8.26 21.89
CA LEU A 128 48.05 9.69 21.90
C LEU A 128 48.40 10.27 23.28
N THR A 129 48.78 11.55 23.30
CA THR A 129 49.14 12.25 24.53
C THR A 129 47.98 13.11 25.03
N ILE A 130 47.59 12.94 26.29
CA ILE A 130 46.58 13.79 26.94
C ILE A 130 47.10 15.23 27.04
N THR A 131 46.47 16.18 26.35
CA THR A 131 46.83 17.60 26.36
C THR A 131 45.93 18.44 27.27
N LEU A 132 44.73 17.94 27.57
CA LEU A 132 43.82 18.54 28.55
C LEU A 132 43.18 17.42 29.38
N ALA A 133 43.43 17.43 30.69
CA ALA A 133 42.81 16.48 31.62
C ALA A 133 41.39 16.92 31.99
N GLY A 134 40.45 16.67 31.06
CA GLY A 134 39.02 16.82 31.30
C GLY A 134 38.44 15.76 32.24
N GLY A 135 37.19 15.95 32.66
CA GLY A 135 36.42 14.92 33.37
C GLY A 135 35.95 13.85 32.39
N GLY A 136 36.06 12.57 32.76
CA GLY A 136 35.76 11.45 31.84
C GLY A 136 36.94 11.09 30.92
N GLY A 137 37.05 9.82 30.55
CA GLY A 137 37.89 9.37 29.43
C GLY A 137 37.16 9.57 28.11
N PHE A 138 37.74 9.10 27.00
CA PHE A 138 37.02 9.01 25.73
C PHE A 138 35.90 7.97 25.88
N ALA A 139 34.66 8.44 25.93
CA ALA A 139 33.49 7.59 26.19
C ALA A 139 32.32 8.10 25.35
N LEU A 140 32.23 7.57 24.14
CA LEU A 140 31.27 7.94 23.11
C LEU A 140 29.85 7.50 23.49
N GLY A 141 29.15 8.37 24.22
CA GLY A 141 27.83 8.02 24.75
C GLY A 141 26.76 7.73 23.68
N ASN A 142 25.82 6.83 24.00
CA ASN A 142 24.71 6.40 23.14
C ASN A 142 23.65 7.49 22.84
N SER A 143 23.89 8.76 23.19
CA SER A 143 23.08 9.90 22.74
C SER A 143 23.75 11.22 23.08
N GLY A 144 23.80 12.12 22.10
CA GLY A 144 24.24 13.51 22.28
C GLY A 144 25.74 13.69 22.34
N ASP A 145 26.51 12.65 22.04
CA ASP A 145 27.96 12.72 21.89
C ASP A 145 28.38 12.83 20.42
N GLY A 146 29.67 13.02 20.19
CA GLY A 146 30.27 12.99 18.87
C GLY A 146 31.78 13.11 18.96
N VAL A 147 32.44 13.08 17.81
CA VAL A 147 33.89 13.15 17.70
C VAL A 147 34.31 14.40 16.95
N GLN A 148 35.38 15.04 17.42
CA GLN A 148 35.99 16.19 16.77
C GLN A 148 37.48 15.95 16.51
N LEU A 149 37.89 16.23 15.28
CA LEU A 149 39.29 16.29 14.86
C LEU A 149 39.67 17.74 14.56
N ARG A 150 40.69 18.26 15.26
CA ARG A 150 41.24 19.61 15.07
C ARG A 150 42.72 19.53 14.73
N ASN A 151 43.18 20.46 13.90
CA ASN A 151 44.61 20.61 13.66
C ASN A 151 45.33 21.21 14.88
N SER A 152 46.67 21.25 14.84
CA SER A 152 47.49 21.78 15.94
C SER A 152 47.29 23.27 16.25
N ALA A 153 46.59 24.02 15.38
CA ALA A 153 46.16 25.40 15.63
C ALA A 153 44.75 25.49 16.26
N GLY A 154 44.10 24.35 16.53
CA GLY A 154 42.75 24.26 17.08
C GLY A 154 41.63 24.40 16.05
N VAL A 155 41.93 24.41 14.75
CA VAL A 155 40.92 24.53 13.69
C VAL A 155 40.32 23.16 13.39
N VAL A 156 38.99 23.06 13.48
CA VAL A 156 38.21 21.85 13.15
C VAL A 156 38.47 21.42 11.70
N GLN A 157 38.84 20.16 11.53
CA GLN A 157 39.03 19.51 10.24
C GLN A 157 37.85 18.60 9.91
N SER A 158 37.37 17.83 10.89
CA SER A 158 36.24 16.93 10.70
C SER A 158 35.49 16.73 12.01
N THR A 159 34.18 16.51 11.89
CA THR A 159 33.27 16.18 13.00
C THR A 159 32.35 15.03 12.59
N ALA A 160 31.87 14.29 13.59
CA ALA A 160 30.80 13.32 13.46
C ALA A 160 29.91 13.40 14.70
N GLU A 161 28.59 13.42 14.53
CA GLU A 161 27.61 13.40 15.62
C GLU A 161 26.40 12.53 15.25
N TYR A 162 25.74 11.98 16.27
CA TYR A 162 24.66 11.00 16.11
C TYR A 162 23.63 11.08 17.24
N GLY A 163 22.39 10.73 16.92
CA GLY A 163 21.29 10.72 17.87
C GLY A 163 20.74 12.11 18.19
N SER A 164 21.42 12.91 19.02
CA SER A 164 20.98 14.27 19.34
C SER A 164 22.03 15.32 18.94
N GLY A 165 21.54 16.42 18.37
CA GLY A 165 22.39 17.40 17.68
C GLY A 165 23.12 18.34 18.63
N ARG A 166 24.30 18.78 18.19
CA ARG A 166 25.17 19.72 18.91
C ARG A 166 25.26 21.05 18.19
N SER A 167 25.39 22.12 18.96
CA SER A 167 25.51 23.47 18.41
C SER A 167 26.87 23.74 17.74
N GLU A 168 27.87 22.93 18.10
CA GLU A 168 29.26 23.01 17.68
C GLU A 168 29.52 22.27 16.36
N VAL A 169 28.62 21.38 15.96
CA VAL A 169 28.67 20.66 14.69
C VAL A 169 27.61 21.28 13.76
N PRO A 170 27.99 21.74 12.56
CA PRO A 170 27.00 22.25 11.61
C PRO A 170 26.01 21.14 11.19
N GLY A 171 24.76 21.54 10.92
CA GLY A 171 23.75 20.63 10.37
C GLY A 171 22.94 19.86 11.41
N ASN A 172 22.46 18.68 11.02
CA ASN A 172 21.70 17.76 11.88
C ASN A 172 22.55 16.52 12.19
N PRO A 173 22.28 15.84 13.32
CA PRO A 173 22.97 14.59 13.67
C PRO A 173 22.56 13.43 12.78
N SER A 174 23.46 12.46 12.60
CA SER A 174 23.13 11.16 12.02
C SER A 174 22.09 10.42 12.85
N ALA A 175 21.45 9.41 12.27
CA ALA A 175 20.72 8.40 13.03
C ALA A 175 21.62 7.79 14.11
N LEU A 176 21.02 7.44 15.25
CA LEU A 176 21.73 6.83 16.38
C LEU A 176 22.10 5.37 16.03
N PRO A 177 23.39 4.99 15.99
CA PRO A 177 23.77 3.58 15.86
C PRO A 177 23.41 2.81 17.13
N GLY A 178 22.92 1.58 16.97
CA GLY A 178 22.68 0.62 18.03
C GLY A 178 23.94 -0.09 18.52
N ASP A 179 23.77 -1.06 19.42
CA ASP A 179 24.87 -1.90 19.93
C ASP A 179 25.55 -2.67 18.79
N GLY A 180 26.86 -2.54 18.67
CA GLY A 180 27.68 -3.16 17.60
C GLY A 180 27.65 -2.42 16.27
N GLU A 181 26.86 -1.36 16.13
CA GLU A 181 26.72 -0.62 14.86
C GLU A 181 27.69 0.58 14.80
N THR A 182 28.02 1.02 13.58
CA THR A 182 28.79 2.24 13.34
C THR A 182 28.00 3.27 12.58
N ILE A 183 28.46 4.52 12.59
CA ILE A 183 28.14 5.46 11.53
C ILE A 183 29.34 5.55 10.57
N SER A 184 29.10 5.42 9.26
CA SER A 184 30.13 5.45 8.22
C SER A 184 29.87 6.56 7.21
N ARG A 185 30.92 7.28 6.82
CA ARG A 185 30.81 8.52 6.04
C ARG A 185 30.65 8.22 4.54
N VAL A 186 29.53 8.65 3.98
CA VAL A 186 29.17 8.56 2.55
C VAL A 186 29.19 9.90 1.82
N ALA A 187 29.05 11.01 2.54
CA ALA A 187 29.14 12.35 1.97
C ALA A 187 29.94 13.32 2.87
N ASN A 188 30.26 14.51 2.34
CA ASN A 188 31.02 15.54 3.07
C ASN A 188 30.42 16.93 2.79
N THR A 189 29.15 17.06 3.14
CA THR A 189 28.31 18.25 3.05
C THR A 189 28.42 19.13 4.29
N GLY A 190 28.93 18.57 5.39
CA GLY A 190 29.05 19.24 6.69
C GLY A 190 27.83 19.04 7.59
N SER A 191 26.88 18.17 7.24
CA SER A 191 25.72 17.78 8.05
C SER A 191 25.71 16.28 8.25
N SER A 192 25.70 15.79 9.49
CA SER A 192 25.93 14.37 9.78
C SER A 192 24.80 13.45 9.28
N ASP A 193 23.56 13.92 9.24
CA ASP A 193 22.39 13.21 8.68
C ASP A 193 22.50 12.91 7.18
N VAL A 194 23.29 13.69 6.44
CA VAL A 194 23.58 13.48 5.02
C VAL A 194 24.91 12.79 4.83
N ASP A 195 25.87 13.10 5.70
CA ASP A 195 27.25 12.66 5.57
C ASP A 195 27.46 11.22 6.02
N PHE A 196 26.62 10.68 6.90
CA PHE A 196 26.78 9.36 7.48
C PHE A 196 25.55 8.48 7.31
N VAL A 197 25.80 7.18 7.17
CA VAL A 197 24.79 6.11 7.28
C VAL A 197 25.14 5.20 8.43
N VAL A 198 24.13 4.59 9.06
CA VAL A 198 24.36 3.55 10.08
C VAL A 198 24.68 2.23 9.39
N LEU A 199 25.78 1.58 9.79
CA LEU A 199 26.15 0.25 9.34
C LEU A 199 25.91 -0.76 10.47
N ALA A 200 25.17 -1.81 10.15
CA ALA A 200 24.91 -2.92 11.07
C ALA A 200 26.15 -3.78 11.34
N VAL A 201 27.12 -3.75 10.42
CA VAL A 201 28.42 -4.42 10.57
C VAL A 201 29.52 -3.37 10.36
N PRO A 202 30.38 -3.13 11.36
CA PRO A 202 31.51 -2.20 11.22
C PRO A 202 32.45 -2.57 10.07
N ASN A 203 33.03 -1.59 9.37
CA ASN A 203 33.90 -1.82 8.21
C ASN A 203 35.25 -1.07 8.26
N PRO A 204 36.05 -1.26 9.33
CA PRO A 204 37.32 -0.56 9.52
C PRO A 204 38.32 -0.79 8.37
N GLY A 205 39.06 0.26 8.04
CA GLY A 205 40.05 0.32 6.96
C GLY A 205 39.48 0.74 5.60
N THR A 206 38.16 0.98 5.48
CA THR A 206 37.50 1.26 4.20
C THR A 206 37.66 2.72 3.77
N GLY A 207 37.54 3.66 4.71
CA GLY A 207 37.67 5.09 4.45
C GLY A 207 36.50 5.70 3.65
N TYR A 208 36.49 7.03 3.59
CA TYR A 208 35.54 7.82 2.80
C TYR A 208 35.55 7.44 1.31
N GLY A 209 34.38 7.06 0.79
CA GLY A 209 34.20 6.68 -0.63
C GLY A 209 34.68 5.27 -0.98
N GLY A 210 35.13 4.47 0.00
CA GLY A 210 35.21 3.03 -0.15
C GLY A 210 33.80 2.43 -0.21
N ALA A 211 33.66 1.26 -0.85
CA ALA A 211 32.37 0.57 -0.93
C ALA A 211 31.89 0.25 0.50
N ILE A 212 30.93 1.02 0.98
CA ILE A 212 30.11 0.58 2.10
C ILE A 212 29.26 -0.56 1.56
N ALA A 213 29.49 -1.77 2.04
CA ALA A 213 28.70 -2.93 1.65
C ALA A 213 27.25 -2.63 2.08
N GLN A 214 26.36 -2.46 1.10
CA GLN A 214 24.95 -2.18 1.32
C GLN A 214 24.17 -3.22 0.55
N PRO A 215 23.24 -3.96 1.19
CA PRO A 215 22.43 -4.91 0.47
C PRO A 215 21.64 -4.25 -0.66
N PRO A 216 21.47 -4.92 -1.82
CA PRO A 216 20.64 -4.41 -2.90
C PRO A 216 19.21 -4.13 -2.45
N VAL A 217 18.58 -3.11 -3.03
CA VAL A 217 17.15 -2.83 -2.81
C VAL A 217 16.33 -3.35 -3.99
N ILE A 218 15.48 -4.35 -3.72
CA ILE A 218 14.49 -4.85 -4.69
C ILE A 218 13.17 -4.10 -4.50
N SER A 219 12.67 -3.49 -5.57
CA SER A 219 11.44 -2.70 -5.58
C SER A 219 10.64 -2.91 -6.87
N ASN A 220 9.44 -2.32 -6.95
CA ASN A 220 8.59 -2.32 -8.15
C ASN A 220 8.43 -3.69 -8.82
N ALA A 221 8.22 -4.73 -8.00
CA ALA A 221 7.92 -6.06 -8.52
C ALA A 221 6.62 -5.99 -9.33
N ILE A 222 6.66 -6.50 -10.56
CA ILE A 222 5.58 -6.46 -11.54
C ILE A 222 5.36 -7.86 -12.10
N ARG A 223 4.10 -8.17 -12.43
CA ARG A 223 3.69 -9.39 -13.12
C ARG A 223 2.72 -9.10 -14.26
N ALA A 224 2.81 -9.90 -15.32
CA ALA A 224 1.85 -9.92 -16.42
C ALA A 224 1.75 -11.34 -17.03
N PRO A 225 0.58 -11.76 -17.54
CA PRO A 225 -0.73 -11.14 -17.30
C PRO A 225 -1.22 -11.39 -15.86
N ALA A 226 -2.30 -10.72 -15.45
CA ALA A 226 -2.93 -10.90 -14.13
C ALA A 226 -3.42 -12.34 -13.87
N ALA A 227 -3.87 -13.03 -14.93
CA ALA A 227 -4.39 -14.39 -14.88
C ALA A 227 -3.60 -15.31 -15.81
N LEU A 228 -2.81 -16.21 -15.22
CA LEU A 228 -2.01 -17.16 -15.98
C LEU A 228 -2.89 -18.25 -16.56
N THR A 229 -2.78 -18.47 -17.87
CA THR A 229 -3.49 -19.54 -18.58
C THR A 229 -2.48 -20.58 -19.06
N HIS A 230 -2.77 -21.87 -18.85
CA HIS A 230 -1.89 -22.94 -19.32
C HIS A 230 -1.69 -22.87 -20.84
N GLY A 231 -0.43 -22.86 -21.28
CA GLY A 231 -0.05 -22.67 -22.68
C GLY A 231 0.10 -21.20 -23.11
N GLY A 232 -0.23 -20.25 -22.23
CA GLY A 232 0.12 -18.84 -22.39
C GLY A 232 1.54 -18.52 -21.91
N THR A 233 1.86 -17.24 -21.92
CA THR A 233 3.14 -16.71 -21.44
C THR A 233 2.97 -15.94 -20.14
N TYR A 234 4.08 -15.67 -19.47
CA TYR A 234 4.18 -14.73 -18.37
C TYR A 234 5.39 -13.83 -18.57
N ASP A 235 5.34 -12.65 -17.98
CA ASP A 235 6.43 -11.69 -17.83
C ASP A 235 6.46 -11.25 -16.36
N LEU A 236 7.61 -11.36 -15.71
CA LEU A 236 7.87 -10.85 -14.37
C LEU A 236 9.02 -9.85 -14.44
N SER A 237 8.96 -8.81 -13.63
CA SER A 237 10.09 -7.90 -13.47
C SER A 237 10.17 -7.32 -12.06
N ALA A 238 11.33 -6.79 -11.71
CA ALA A 238 11.55 -5.99 -10.52
C ALA A 238 12.66 -4.96 -10.81
N ASP A 239 12.62 -3.83 -10.13
CA ASP A 239 13.72 -2.87 -10.14
C ASP A 239 14.69 -3.22 -9.02
N VAL A 240 15.98 -3.28 -9.35
CA VAL A 240 17.06 -3.50 -8.38
C VAL A 240 17.99 -2.30 -8.43
N ALA A 241 18.22 -1.70 -7.27
CA ALA A 241 19.12 -0.57 -7.10
C ALA A 241 20.10 -0.86 -5.98
N ASP A 242 21.35 -0.46 -6.19
CA ASP A 242 22.42 -0.72 -5.26
C ASP A 242 23.55 0.30 -5.44
N ALA A 243 24.22 0.68 -4.35
CA ALA A 243 25.18 1.80 -4.33
C ALA A 243 26.59 1.39 -4.79
N ASP A 244 26.99 0.16 -4.51
CA ASP A 244 28.29 -0.45 -4.83
C ASP A 244 28.22 -1.43 -6.03
N GLY A 245 27.03 -1.64 -6.54
CA GLY A 245 26.74 -2.21 -7.85
C GLY A 245 26.29 -3.67 -7.79
N ILE A 246 25.46 -4.04 -8.75
CA ILE A 246 24.77 -5.33 -8.78
C ILE A 246 25.66 -6.39 -9.45
N ALA A 247 25.93 -7.50 -8.75
CA ALA A 247 26.62 -8.67 -9.31
C ALA A 247 25.67 -9.62 -10.04
N GLY A 248 24.43 -9.76 -9.57
CA GLY A 248 23.45 -10.64 -10.21
C GLY A 248 22.02 -10.47 -9.68
N VAL A 249 21.06 -10.73 -10.57
CA VAL A 249 19.62 -10.79 -10.22
C VAL A 249 19.02 -12.05 -10.82
N GLU A 250 18.29 -12.78 -10.01
CA GLU A 250 17.72 -14.07 -10.35
C GLU A 250 16.24 -14.16 -9.93
N PHE A 251 15.45 -14.88 -10.71
CA PHE A 251 14.08 -15.24 -10.36
C PHE A 251 14.04 -16.74 -10.08
N TYR A 252 13.54 -17.10 -8.91
CA TYR A 252 13.40 -18.48 -8.48
C TYR A 252 11.96 -18.93 -8.68
N PHE A 253 11.76 -20.11 -9.28
CA PHE A 253 10.44 -20.64 -9.59
C PHE A 253 10.22 -22.02 -8.96
N ALA A 254 8.98 -22.30 -8.57
CA ALA A 254 8.53 -23.65 -8.23
C ALA A 254 7.11 -23.89 -8.75
N ALA A 255 6.79 -25.15 -9.08
CA ALA A 255 5.41 -25.58 -9.29
C ALA A 255 4.80 -26.02 -7.96
N ALA A 256 3.49 -25.82 -7.79
CA ALA A 256 2.75 -26.34 -6.63
C ALA A 256 1.32 -26.78 -6.99
N THR A 257 0.69 -27.51 -6.07
CA THR A 257 -0.69 -27.99 -6.19
C THR A 257 -1.66 -27.30 -5.23
N SER A 258 -1.18 -26.29 -4.50
CA SER A 258 -1.95 -25.49 -3.54
C SER A 258 -1.30 -24.10 -3.45
N SER A 259 -2.09 -23.07 -3.11
CA SER A 259 -1.60 -21.72 -2.81
C SER A 259 -0.85 -21.64 -1.48
N ILE A 260 -1.02 -22.63 -0.59
CA ILE A 260 -0.42 -22.70 0.75
C ILE A 260 0.33 -24.03 0.91
N GLY A 261 1.33 -24.06 1.79
CA GLY A 261 2.11 -25.25 2.12
C GLY A 261 3.30 -25.45 1.17
N PRO A 262 3.92 -26.63 1.14
CA PRO A 262 5.13 -26.85 0.35
C PRO A 262 4.86 -26.84 -1.17
N ALA A 263 5.86 -26.42 -1.93
CA ALA A 263 5.90 -26.59 -3.38
C ALA A 263 6.12 -28.07 -3.75
N SER A 264 5.91 -28.41 -5.02
CA SER A 264 6.11 -29.78 -5.53
C SER A 264 7.58 -30.19 -5.59
N GLY A 265 8.50 -29.24 -5.47
CA GLY A 265 9.95 -29.44 -5.46
C GLY A 265 10.67 -28.16 -5.01
N PRO A 266 12.01 -28.19 -4.91
CA PRO A 266 12.82 -27.00 -4.63
C PRO A 266 12.65 -25.96 -5.74
N TYR A 267 12.91 -24.69 -5.39
CA TYR A 267 12.89 -23.61 -6.36
C TYR A 267 14.10 -23.69 -7.30
N VAL A 268 13.87 -23.37 -8.56
CA VAL A 268 14.88 -23.36 -9.63
C VAL A 268 15.07 -21.94 -10.13
N THR A 269 16.34 -21.53 -10.21
CA THR A 269 16.72 -20.19 -10.67
C THR A 269 16.57 -20.02 -12.19
N VAL A 270 16.22 -18.81 -12.59
CA VAL A 270 16.26 -18.29 -13.95
C VAL A 270 16.95 -16.93 -13.89
N ALA A 271 18.04 -16.78 -14.64
CA ALA A 271 18.76 -15.52 -14.72
C ALA A 271 17.89 -14.41 -15.36
N ALA A 272 17.88 -13.23 -14.76
CA ALA A 272 17.10 -12.10 -15.25
C ALA A 272 17.84 -11.34 -16.37
N ALA A 273 17.09 -10.90 -17.38
CA ALA A 273 17.59 -9.93 -18.37
C ALA A 273 17.50 -8.51 -17.79
N ALA A 274 18.59 -7.76 -17.87
CA ALA A 274 18.68 -6.39 -17.34
C ALA A 274 18.46 -5.33 -18.44
N ALA A 275 17.69 -4.29 -18.11
CA ALA A 275 17.50 -3.09 -18.90
C ALA A 275 17.52 -1.86 -17.97
N GLY A 276 18.71 -1.28 -17.76
CA GLY A 276 18.90 -0.32 -16.67
C GLY A 276 18.75 -1.02 -15.32
N ASN A 277 17.96 -0.44 -14.41
CA ASN A 277 17.69 -1.02 -13.09
C ASN A 277 16.59 -2.10 -13.13
N THR A 278 15.87 -2.24 -14.24
CA THR A 278 14.79 -3.22 -14.36
C THR A 278 15.33 -4.57 -14.80
N HIS A 279 15.06 -5.60 -14.00
CA HIS A 279 15.41 -6.99 -14.26
C HIS A 279 14.15 -7.80 -14.54
N SER A 280 14.15 -8.59 -15.61
CA SER A 280 12.96 -9.27 -16.09
C SER A 280 13.20 -10.72 -16.51
N VAL A 281 12.15 -11.53 -16.40
CA VAL A 281 12.09 -12.90 -16.90
C VAL A 281 10.75 -13.12 -17.60
N SER A 282 10.81 -13.73 -18.78
CA SER A 282 9.63 -14.09 -19.58
C SER A 282 9.68 -15.57 -19.93
N GLY A 283 8.52 -16.23 -19.97
CA GLY A 283 8.47 -17.65 -20.31
C GLY A 283 7.08 -18.18 -20.60
N SER A 284 6.98 -19.49 -20.80
CA SER A 284 5.71 -20.19 -20.94
C SER A 284 5.19 -20.66 -19.59
N VAL A 285 3.89 -20.50 -19.34
CA VAL A 285 3.22 -20.99 -18.12
C VAL A 285 3.36 -22.52 -17.98
N ALA A 286 3.44 -23.26 -19.09
CA ALA A 286 3.58 -24.72 -19.04
C ALA A 286 4.99 -25.17 -18.60
N THR A 287 6.01 -24.33 -18.80
CA THR A 287 7.41 -24.61 -18.48
C THR A 287 8.10 -23.34 -17.97
N PRO A 288 7.80 -22.89 -16.74
CA PRO A 288 8.23 -21.57 -16.25
C PRO A 288 9.72 -21.49 -15.90
N ALA A 289 10.40 -22.61 -15.70
CA ALA A 289 11.84 -22.64 -15.50
C ALA A 289 12.42 -23.96 -16.01
N PRO A 290 13.73 -24.03 -16.28
CA PRO A 290 14.39 -25.28 -16.66
C PRO A 290 14.05 -26.42 -15.69
N GLY A 291 13.55 -27.53 -16.21
CA GLY A 291 13.18 -28.70 -15.40
C GLY A 291 11.85 -28.60 -14.66
N ILE A 292 11.14 -27.45 -14.73
CA ILE A 292 9.77 -27.31 -14.19
C ILE A 292 8.77 -27.49 -15.31
N THR A 293 7.81 -28.38 -15.12
CA THR A 293 6.67 -28.58 -16.03
C THR A 293 5.38 -28.53 -15.24
N ILE A 294 4.42 -27.73 -15.71
CA ILE A 294 3.09 -27.62 -15.13
C ILE A 294 2.11 -28.36 -16.02
N PRO A 295 1.56 -29.50 -15.58
CA PRO A 295 0.53 -30.21 -16.33
C PRO A 295 -0.71 -29.33 -16.53
N ALA A 296 -1.38 -29.49 -17.67
CA ALA A 296 -2.65 -28.82 -17.95
C ALA A 296 -3.66 -29.08 -16.81
N PRO A 297 -4.12 -28.03 -16.11
CA PRO A 297 -5.12 -28.19 -15.06
C PRO A 297 -6.51 -28.39 -15.69
N THR A 298 -7.36 -29.17 -15.02
CA THR A 298 -8.79 -29.27 -15.38
C THR A 298 -9.66 -28.23 -14.66
N GLY A 299 -9.14 -27.62 -13.59
CA GLY A 299 -9.79 -26.55 -12.84
C GLY A 299 -8.77 -25.53 -12.33
N PHE A 300 -9.23 -24.33 -11.98
CA PHE A 300 -8.36 -23.20 -11.65
C PHE A 300 -7.52 -23.36 -10.36
N ASN A 301 -7.91 -24.27 -9.47
CA ASN A 301 -7.33 -24.43 -8.12
C ASN A 301 -6.42 -25.67 -7.98
N GLN A 302 -5.86 -26.16 -9.09
CA GLN A 302 -5.09 -27.42 -9.09
C GLN A 302 -3.59 -27.23 -9.26
N ARG A 303 -3.18 -26.12 -9.87
CA ARG A 303 -1.80 -25.87 -10.32
C ARG A 303 -1.44 -24.42 -10.09
N TYR A 304 -0.21 -24.21 -9.66
CA TYR A 304 0.29 -22.91 -9.25
C TYR A 304 1.73 -22.73 -9.71
N ILE A 305 2.05 -21.52 -10.12
CA ILE A 305 3.43 -21.02 -10.23
C ILE A 305 3.72 -20.25 -8.95
N ARG A 306 4.85 -20.55 -8.32
CA ARG A 306 5.41 -19.77 -7.23
C ARG A 306 6.72 -19.16 -7.65
N TYR A 307 6.99 -17.95 -7.19
CA TYR A 307 8.25 -17.29 -7.49
C TYR A 307 8.68 -16.29 -6.41
N TRP A 308 9.96 -15.95 -6.43
CA TRP A 308 10.56 -14.87 -5.66
C TRP A 308 11.81 -14.36 -6.39
N VAL A 309 12.31 -13.20 -5.97
CA VAL A 309 13.43 -12.49 -6.60
C VAL A 309 14.62 -12.46 -5.64
N TYR A 310 15.80 -12.71 -6.17
CA TYR A 310 17.10 -12.63 -5.50
C TYR A 310 17.95 -11.56 -6.16
N ALA A 311 18.64 -10.75 -5.37
CA ALA A 311 19.67 -9.83 -5.85
C ALA A 311 20.93 -10.00 -5.01
N LEU A 312 22.09 -9.93 -5.67
CA LEU A 312 23.43 -9.99 -5.08
C LEU A 312 24.23 -8.80 -5.61
N ASP A 313 24.91 -8.08 -4.74
CA ASP A 313 25.84 -7.01 -5.13
C ASP A 313 27.28 -7.52 -5.32
N ASN A 314 28.17 -6.61 -5.69
CA ASN A 314 29.59 -6.88 -5.88
C ASN A 314 30.38 -7.11 -4.58
N SER A 315 29.81 -6.72 -3.43
CA SER A 315 30.36 -6.91 -2.08
C SER A 315 29.89 -8.21 -1.43
N ALA A 316 29.04 -8.97 -2.12
CA ALA A 316 28.41 -10.21 -1.71
C ALA A 316 27.31 -10.08 -0.64
N ASP A 317 26.71 -8.89 -0.48
CA ASP A 317 25.44 -8.78 0.25
C ASP A 317 24.27 -9.10 -0.68
N ASP A 318 23.19 -9.59 -0.07
CA ASP A 318 22.04 -10.07 -0.81
C ASP A 318 20.71 -9.54 -0.30
N ALA A 319 19.72 -9.61 -1.20
CA ALA A 319 18.35 -9.21 -0.92
C ALA A 319 17.35 -10.15 -1.57
N PHE A 320 16.18 -10.25 -0.92
CA PHE A 320 15.12 -11.18 -1.27
C PHE A 320 13.79 -10.44 -1.38
N SER A 321 13.00 -10.78 -2.39
CA SER A 321 11.62 -10.30 -2.52
C SER A 321 10.68 -11.47 -2.86
N PRO A 322 9.84 -11.93 -1.93
CA PRO A 322 9.68 -11.42 -0.55
C PRO A 322 10.91 -11.67 0.34
N ALA A 323 11.05 -10.90 1.42
CA ALA A 323 12.15 -11.05 2.37
C ALA A 323 12.22 -12.46 2.97
N ASN A 324 13.43 -12.96 3.21
CA ASN A 324 13.71 -14.30 3.76
C ASN A 324 13.21 -15.46 2.89
N ALA A 325 13.09 -15.27 1.57
CA ALA A 325 12.82 -16.36 0.66
C ALA A 325 14.01 -17.33 0.55
N ASP A 326 13.72 -18.61 0.35
CA ASP A 326 14.72 -19.66 0.21
C ASP A 326 14.40 -20.63 -0.95
N THR A 327 15.37 -21.50 -1.25
CA THR A 327 15.30 -22.44 -2.39
C THR A 327 14.60 -23.75 -2.07
N THR A 328 14.18 -23.99 -0.84
CA THR A 328 13.58 -25.25 -0.41
C THR A 328 12.11 -25.32 -0.83
N ALA A 329 11.59 -26.54 -0.96
CA ALA A 329 10.17 -26.75 -1.23
C ALA A 329 9.27 -26.20 -0.10
N SER A 330 9.80 -26.03 1.11
CA SER A 330 9.06 -25.57 2.29
C SER A 330 9.12 -24.05 2.49
N ASN A 331 9.80 -23.31 1.60
CA ASN A 331 9.89 -21.85 1.65
C ASN A 331 8.49 -21.24 1.88
N PRO A 332 8.26 -20.47 2.96
CA PRO A 332 6.99 -19.79 3.20
C PRO A 332 6.88 -18.41 2.54
N ASN A 333 7.98 -17.86 2.04
CA ASN A 333 8.10 -16.50 1.52
C ASN A 333 8.17 -16.55 -0.03
N TYR A 334 7.01 -16.43 -0.67
CA TYR A 334 6.89 -16.48 -2.12
C TYR A 334 5.66 -15.71 -2.62
N TYR A 335 5.71 -15.28 -3.87
CA TYR A 335 4.53 -14.90 -4.64
C TYR A 335 3.94 -16.13 -5.32
N TRP A 336 2.62 -16.12 -5.56
CA TRP A 336 1.97 -17.22 -6.26
C TRP A 336 0.84 -16.77 -7.17
N GLU A 337 0.70 -17.50 -8.26
CA GLU A 337 -0.41 -17.40 -9.21
C GLU A 337 -0.94 -18.78 -9.53
N ASN A 338 -2.26 -18.94 -9.50
CA ASN A 338 -2.89 -20.18 -9.94
C ASN A 338 -2.97 -20.21 -11.48
N VAL A 339 -2.91 -21.40 -12.04
CA VAL A 339 -2.93 -21.60 -13.49
C VAL A 339 -4.33 -22.01 -13.94
N LEU A 340 -4.92 -21.18 -14.81
CA LEU A 340 -6.19 -21.48 -15.46
C LEU A 340 -6.03 -22.56 -16.54
N PRO A 341 -7.04 -23.42 -16.75
CA PRO A 341 -7.13 -24.23 -17.95
C PRO A 341 -7.06 -23.36 -19.22
N ALA A 342 -6.44 -23.90 -20.28
CA ALA A 342 -6.34 -23.22 -21.58
C ALA A 342 -7.73 -22.84 -22.12
N THR A 343 -8.68 -23.75 -21.94
CA THR A 343 -10.10 -23.59 -22.28
C THR A 343 -10.94 -24.13 -21.13
N GLY A 344 -12.16 -23.63 -20.98
CA GLY A 344 -13.10 -24.08 -19.97
C GLY A 344 -13.53 -22.95 -19.05
N LEU A 345 -14.68 -23.17 -18.43
CA LEU A 345 -15.34 -22.22 -17.55
C LEU A 345 -15.48 -22.85 -16.16
N THR A 346 -15.19 -22.06 -15.15
CA THR A 346 -15.51 -22.37 -13.76
C THR A 346 -16.99 -22.06 -13.52
N PRO A 347 -17.78 -22.97 -12.92
CA PRO A 347 -19.14 -22.65 -12.49
C PRO A 347 -19.14 -21.50 -11.48
N ILE A 348 -20.11 -20.57 -11.59
CA ILE A 348 -20.25 -19.45 -10.65
C ILE A 348 -20.32 -19.94 -9.20
N ALA A 349 -21.07 -21.03 -8.94
CA ALA A 349 -21.15 -21.70 -7.64
C ALA A 349 -19.77 -22.03 -7.03
N THR A 350 -18.81 -22.47 -7.85
CA THR A 350 -17.46 -22.81 -7.38
C THR A 350 -16.65 -21.56 -7.07
N ALA A 351 -16.78 -20.50 -7.88
CA ALA A 351 -16.07 -19.24 -7.67
C ALA A 351 -16.57 -18.50 -6.41
N ARG A 352 -17.87 -18.60 -6.09
CA ARG A 352 -18.47 -17.95 -4.91
C ARG A 352 -18.54 -18.81 -3.65
N ALA A 353 -17.91 -19.99 -3.68
CA ALA A 353 -17.86 -20.88 -2.52
C ALA A 353 -17.14 -20.20 -1.35
N GLN A 354 -17.64 -20.40 -0.13
CA GLN A 354 -17.14 -19.75 1.07
C GLN A 354 -16.97 -20.70 2.25
N ASP A 355 -16.24 -20.22 3.26
CA ASP A 355 -16.04 -20.92 4.53
C ASP A 355 -17.17 -20.59 5.53
N SER A 356 -17.04 -21.12 6.75
CA SER A 356 -18.03 -20.88 7.82
C SER A 356 -18.05 -19.45 8.36
N ARG A 357 -17.11 -18.60 7.93
CA ARG A 357 -17.00 -17.18 8.28
C ARG A 357 -17.49 -16.28 7.14
N GLU A 358 -18.08 -16.86 6.10
CA GLU A 358 -18.59 -16.14 4.92
C GLU A 358 -17.45 -15.46 4.12
N LEU A 359 -16.23 -16.00 4.20
CA LEU A 359 -15.08 -15.57 3.40
C LEU A 359 -14.90 -16.45 2.17
N PRO A 360 -14.45 -15.90 1.02
CA PRO A 360 -14.22 -16.70 -0.18
C PRO A 360 -13.19 -17.82 0.07
N ASN A 361 -13.55 -19.06 -0.28
CA ASN A 361 -12.63 -20.21 -0.17
C ASN A 361 -11.39 -20.07 -1.06
N TRP A 362 -11.50 -19.27 -2.12
CA TRP A 362 -10.51 -19.13 -3.18
C TRP A 362 -10.07 -17.68 -3.37
N ASP A 363 -10.04 -16.91 -2.28
CA ASP A 363 -9.57 -15.53 -2.30
C ASP A 363 -8.21 -15.39 -3.04
N GLY A 364 -8.10 -14.37 -3.88
CA GLY A 364 -6.92 -14.10 -4.71
C GLY A 364 -6.66 -15.09 -5.86
N HIS A 365 -7.51 -16.09 -6.08
CA HIS A 365 -7.40 -16.99 -7.24
C HIS A 365 -8.02 -16.35 -8.47
N SER A 366 -7.32 -16.45 -9.60
CA SER A 366 -7.89 -16.15 -10.91
C SER A 366 -8.92 -17.22 -11.28
N VAL A 367 -10.04 -16.81 -11.85
CA VAL A 367 -11.08 -17.68 -12.40
C VAL A 367 -11.56 -17.17 -13.74
N ARG A 368 -12.12 -18.07 -14.55
CA ARG A 368 -12.83 -17.75 -15.78
C ARG A 368 -14.27 -18.25 -15.67
N ILE A 369 -15.23 -17.34 -15.56
CA ILE A 369 -16.65 -17.66 -15.36
C ILE A 369 -17.49 -17.12 -16.52
N GLN A 370 -18.68 -17.67 -16.71
CA GLN A 370 -19.67 -17.14 -17.65
C GLN A 370 -21.04 -17.07 -16.98
N GLY A 371 -21.77 -15.99 -17.26
CA GLY A 371 -23.14 -15.79 -16.79
C GLY A 371 -23.90 -14.81 -17.67
N VAL A 372 -25.18 -14.66 -17.37
CA VAL A 372 -26.05 -13.65 -17.98
C VAL A 372 -26.00 -12.40 -17.09
N ALA A 373 -25.68 -11.25 -17.68
CA ALA A 373 -25.70 -9.98 -16.97
C ALA A 373 -27.12 -9.62 -16.52
N THR A 374 -27.29 -9.25 -15.26
CA THR A 374 -28.58 -8.84 -14.67
C THR A 374 -28.71 -7.32 -14.52
N THR A 375 -27.59 -6.61 -14.66
CA THR A 375 -27.48 -5.16 -14.59
C THR A 375 -26.62 -4.60 -15.74
N THR A 376 -26.62 -3.28 -15.91
CA THR A 376 -25.66 -2.57 -16.77
C THR A 376 -24.25 -2.56 -16.14
N GLN A 377 -23.24 -2.23 -16.95
CA GLN A 377 -21.82 -2.19 -16.56
C GLN A 377 -21.50 -1.30 -15.35
N GLU A 378 -22.21 -0.18 -15.19
CA GLU A 378 -21.99 0.80 -14.10
C GLU A 378 -23.16 0.82 -13.11
N ALA A 379 -23.73 -0.35 -12.82
CA ALA A 379 -24.87 -0.44 -11.92
C ALA A 379 -24.52 0.21 -10.58
N PHE A 380 -25.36 1.10 -10.07
CA PHE A 380 -25.25 1.71 -8.74
C PHE A 380 -24.00 2.59 -8.48
N ILE A 381 -22.98 2.61 -9.35
CA ILE A 381 -21.73 3.37 -9.17
C ILE A 381 -21.26 3.89 -10.53
N THR A 382 -21.37 5.19 -10.76
CA THR A 382 -20.95 5.85 -12.01
C THR A 382 -19.43 5.80 -12.18
N GLY A 383 -18.96 5.56 -13.41
CA GLY A 383 -17.54 5.59 -13.78
C GLY A 383 -16.72 4.41 -13.24
N THR A 384 -17.37 3.36 -12.74
CA THR A 384 -16.72 2.16 -12.21
C THR A 384 -17.38 0.94 -12.85
N THR A 385 -16.58 -0.08 -13.20
CA THR A 385 -17.17 -1.35 -13.62
C THR A 385 -17.76 -2.02 -12.39
N ASN A 386 -19.09 -2.04 -12.33
CA ASN A 386 -19.88 -2.68 -11.31
C ASN A 386 -21.13 -3.27 -11.95
N PHE A 387 -21.11 -4.59 -12.19
CA PHE A 387 -22.28 -5.29 -12.70
C PHE A 387 -22.41 -6.68 -12.10
N PHE A 388 -23.56 -7.28 -12.28
CA PHE A 388 -23.85 -8.61 -11.72
C PHE A 388 -24.12 -9.58 -12.85
N ILE A 389 -23.60 -10.79 -12.70
CA ILE A 389 -23.90 -11.90 -13.60
C ILE A 389 -24.47 -13.05 -12.78
N ALA A 390 -25.39 -13.79 -13.39
CA ALA A 390 -25.95 -14.99 -12.81
C ALA A 390 -25.87 -16.16 -13.78
N ASP A 391 -25.87 -17.37 -13.24
CA ASP A 391 -26.05 -18.56 -14.04
C ASP A 391 -27.45 -18.55 -14.69
N PRO A 392 -27.70 -19.37 -15.74
CA PRO A 392 -28.99 -19.38 -16.42
C PRO A 392 -30.21 -19.68 -15.52
N THR A 393 -30.01 -20.31 -14.35
CA THR A 393 -31.09 -20.56 -13.38
C THR A 393 -31.35 -19.37 -12.44
N GLY A 394 -30.43 -18.40 -12.38
CA GLY A 394 -30.48 -17.27 -11.47
C GLY A 394 -30.18 -17.61 -10.00
N VAL A 395 -29.81 -18.86 -9.71
CA VAL A 395 -29.51 -19.33 -8.35
C VAL A 395 -28.13 -18.85 -7.92
N GLU A 396 -27.16 -18.92 -8.83
CA GLU A 396 -25.77 -18.63 -8.53
C GLU A 396 -25.39 -17.34 -9.24
N ALA A 397 -25.18 -16.28 -8.45
CA ALA A 397 -24.80 -14.98 -8.95
C ALA A 397 -23.56 -14.44 -8.27
N ILE A 398 -22.87 -13.54 -8.96
CA ILE A 398 -21.66 -12.90 -8.45
C ILE A 398 -21.50 -11.49 -9.03
N ARG A 399 -20.97 -10.60 -8.20
CA ARG A 399 -20.60 -9.24 -8.58
C ARG A 399 -19.32 -9.25 -9.40
N ILE A 400 -19.27 -8.41 -10.43
CA ILE A 400 -18.06 -8.09 -11.19
C ILE A 400 -17.69 -6.65 -10.87
N PHE A 401 -16.47 -6.44 -10.37
CA PHE A 401 -16.04 -5.13 -9.88
C PHE A 401 -14.61 -4.79 -10.28
N ASP A 402 -14.42 -3.64 -10.94
CA ASP A 402 -13.09 -3.07 -11.20
C ASP A 402 -13.18 -1.55 -11.51
N ASN A 403 -12.04 -0.87 -11.50
CA ASN A 403 -11.91 0.57 -11.77
C ASN A 403 -12.01 0.94 -13.26
N GLY A 404 -12.25 -0.01 -14.16
CA GLY A 404 -12.55 0.26 -15.56
C GLY A 404 -12.43 -0.96 -16.47
N VAL A 405 -13.43 -1.18 -17.33
CA VAL A 405 -13.46 -2.23 -18.37
C VAL A 405 -13.92 -1.58 -19.67
N SER A 406 -13.26 -1.86 -20.79
CA SER A 406 -13.56 -1.20 -22.07
C SER A 406 -14.77 -1.77 -22.82
N VAL A 407 -15.41 -2.80 -22.27
CA VAL A 407 -16.55 -3.51 -22.89
C VAL A 407 -17.85 -3.09 -22.23
N THR A 408 -18.79 -2.57 -23.03
CA THR A 408 -20.15 -2.28 -22.58
C THR A 408 -20.90 -3.58 -22.29
N VAL A 409 -21.48 -3.67 -21.09
CA VAL A 409 -22.32 -4.78 -20.65
C VAL A 409 -23.72 -4.26 -20.33
N ASN A 410 -24.73 -4.93 -20.89
CA ASN A 410 -26.14 -4.64 -20.67
C ASN A 410 -26.86 -5.86 -20.06
N PRO A 411 -27.99 -5.66 -19.35
CA PRO A 411 -28.82 -6.76 -18.90
C PRO A 411 -29.21 -7.68 -20.06
N GLY A 412 -29.00 -8.98 -19.88
CA GLY A 412 -29.26 -10.03 -20.87
C GLY A 412 -28.03 -10.45 -21.68
N ASP A 413 -26.92 -9.71 -21.61
CA ASP A 413 -25.68 -10.13 -22.27
C ASP A 413 -25.12 -11.40 -21.62
N VAL A 414 -24.66 -12.36 -22.44
CA VAL A 414 -23.89 -13.50 -21.99
C VAL A 414 -22.43 -13.09 -21.94
N VAL A 415 -21.88 -13.02 -20.73
CA VAL A 415 -20.57 -12.44 -20.46
C VAL A 415 -19.64 -13.52 -19.92
N THR A 416 -18.45 -13.63 -20.52
CA THR A 416 -17.32 -14.37 -19.95
C THR A 416 -16.38 -13.38 -19.26
N VAL A 417 -16.07 -13.64 -18.00
CA VAL A 417 -15.17 -12.82 -17.18
C VAL A 417 -13.99 -13.65 -16.72
N THR A 418 -12.78 -13.13 -16.91
CA THR A 418 -11.56 -13.64 -16.25
C THR A 418 -11.04 -12.58 -15.30
N GLY A 419 -10.86 -12.93 -14.02
CA GLY A 419 -10.39 -12.02 -12.98
C GLY A 419 -10.14 -12.75 -11.66
N LYS A 420 -9.82 -12.01 -10.61
CA LYS A 420 -9.53 -12.52 -9.27
C LYS A 420 -10.78 -12.64 -8.42
N ILE A 421 -10.95 -13.74 -7.70
CA ILE A 421 -11.95 -13.86 -6.65
C ILE A 421 -11.53 -13.00 -5.45
N GLY A 422 -12.48 -12.23 -4.93
CA GLY A 422 -12.33 -11.49 -3.68
C GLY A 422 -13.68 -11.21 -3.01
N ALA A 423 -13.67 -10.38 -1.98
CA ALA A 423 -14.88 -9.87 -1.35
C ALA A 423 -14.65 -8.45 -0.81
N PHE A 424 -15.65 -7.57 -0.98
CA PHE A 424 -15.61 -6.21 -0.43
C PHE A 424 -16.86 -5.95 0.40
N ARG A 425 -16.65 -5.62 1.69
CA ARG A 425 -17.74 -5.40 2.67
C ARG A 425 -18.76 -6.55 2.70
N GLY A 426 -18.21 -7.76 2.56
CA GLY A 426 -18.92 -9.03 2.56
C GLY A 426 -19.55 -9.44 1.23
N VAL A 427 -19.58 -8.56 0.22
CA VAL A 427 -20.04 -8.93 -1.12
C VAL A 427 -18.95 -9.65 -1.89
N ARG A 428 -19.20 -10.91 -2.27
CA ARG A 428 -18.31 -11.68 -3.13
C ARG A 428 -18.24 -11.11 -4.53
N GLN A 429 -17.03 -11.03 -5.07
CA GLN A 429 -16.78 -10.42 -6.36
C GLN A 429 -15.69 -11.13 -7.16
N VAL A 430 -15.75 -10.93 -8.48
CA VAL A 430 -14.61 -11.15 -9.38
C VAL A 430 -14.14 -9.80 -9.89
N GLY A 431 -12.85 -9.54 -9.79
CA GLY A 431 -12.27 -8.25 -10.09
C GLY A 431 -10.75 -8.26 -10.15
N ARG A 432 -10.18 -7.15 -9.69
CA ARG A 432 -8.75 -6.96 -9.53
C ARG A 432 -8.17 -7.73 -8.32
N ASP A 433 -6.85 -7.85 -8.24
CA ASP A 433 -6.20 -8.48 -7.09
C ASP A 433 -6.16 -7.52 -5.88
N GLU A 434 -6.90 -7.86 -4.82
CA GLU A 434 -6.98 -7.05 -3.61
C GLU A 434 -6.05 -7.55 -2.49
N ARG A 435 -5.26 -8.61 -2.73
CA ARG A 435 -4.31 -9.14 -1.75
C ARG A 435 -3.20 -8.12 -1.48
N ALA A 436 -2.89 -7.91 -0.19
CA ALA A 436 -1.80 -7.04 0.21
C ALA A 436 -0.42 -7.60 -0.18
N GLY A 437 0.52 -6.70 -0.49
CA GLY A 437 1.93 -7.04 -0.74
C GLY A 437 2.19 -7.84 -2.02
N GLN A 438 1.22 -7.97 -2.92
CA GLN A 438 1.43 -8.63 -4.21
C GLN A 438 2.16 -7.70 -5.20
N PRO A 439 2.96 -8.25 -6.13
CA PRO A 439 3.57 -7.49 -7.22
C PRO A 439 2.51 -6.77 -8.05
N ALA A 440 2.78 -5.56 -8.53
CA ALA A 440 1.83 -4.82 -9.36
C ALA A 440 1.53 -5.57 -10.67
N VAL A 441 0.33 -5.40 -11.22
CA VAL A 441 -0.02 -5.97 -12.53
C VAL A 441 0.22 -4.94 -13.64
N VAL A 442 0.82 -5.38 -14.74
CA VAL A 442 0.83 -4.64 -16.02
C VAL A 442 -0.20 -5.24 -16.97
N GLY A 443 -1.00 -4.37 -17.59
CA GLY A 443 -2.15 -4.76 -18.43
C GLY A 443 -3.45 -4.84 -17.63
N ASP A 444 -4.51 -5.36 -18.25
CA ASP A 444 -5.81 -5.41 -17.56
C ASP A 444 -5.86 -6.54 -16.53
N GLU A 445 -6.29 -6.20 -15.31
CA GLU A 445 -6.49 -7.16 -14.22
C GLU A 445 -7.75 -8.01 -14.42
N ILE A 446 -8.73 -7.48 -15.17
CA ILE A 446 -9.96 -8.15 -15.54
C ILE A 446 -10.13 -8.18 -17.06
N GLN A 447 -10.58 -9.32 -17.58
CA GLN A 447 -10.92 -9.52 -18.99
C GLN A 447 -12.40 -9.84 -19.10
N VAL A 448 -13.13 -9.06 -19.89
CA VAL A 448 -14.57 -9.22 -20.07
C VAL A 448 -14.88 -9.37 -21.55
N GLN A 449 -15.67 -10.39 -21.90
CA GLN A 449 -16.10 -10.64 -23.27
C GLN A 449 -17.60 -10.92 -23.32
N VAL A 450 -18.32 -10.21 -24.18
CA VAL A 450 -19.73 -10.50 -24.50
C VAL A 450 -19.79 -11.46 -25.69
N SER A 451 -20.49 -12.58 -25.55
CA SER A 451 -20.58 -13.62 -26.58
C SER A 451 -21.99 -13.84 -27.16
N GLY A 452 -22.99 -13.10 -26.68
CA GLY A 452 -24.38 -13.21 -27.14
C GLY A 452 -25.36 -12.67 -26.11
N THR A 453 -26.64 -13.06 -26.22
CA THR A 453 -27.72 -12.63 -25.33
C THR A 453 -28.55 -13.82 -24.85
N ALA A 454 -29.08 -13.73 -23.63
CA ALA A 454 -29.99 -14.70 -23.03
C ALA A 454 -31.06 -13.96 -22.18
N PRO A 455 -32.19 -14.61 -21.85
CA PRO A 455 -33.17 -14.03 -20.93
C PRO A 455 -32.51 -13.70 -19.59
N VAL A 456 -32.80 -12.52 -19.05
CA VAL A 456 -32.30 -12.11 -17.73
C VAL A 456 -32.87 -13.06 -16.67
N PRO A 457 -32.03 -13.85 -15.99
CA PRO A 457 -32.51 -14.77 -14.96
C PRO A 457 -32.97 -13.96 -13.73
N MET A 458 -34.11 -14.35 -13.17
CA MET A 458 -34.70 -13.70 -11.99
C MET A 458 -35.51 -14.71 -11.19
N GLN A 459 -35.44 -14.61 -9.87
CA GLN A 459 -36.17 -15.49 -8.96
C GLN A 459 -37.26 -14.75 -8.21
N THR A 460 -38.45 -15.33 -8.12
CA THR A 460 -39.51 -14.83 -7.23
C THR A 460 -39.36 -15.49 -5.86
N VAL A 461 -39.16 -14.68 -4.83
CA VAL A 461 -38.88 -15.11 -3.44
C VAL A 461 -39.65 -14.26 -2.44
N THR A 462 -39.85 -14.79 -1.23
CA THR A 462 -40.35 -14.02 -0.09
C THR A 462 -39.21 -13.41 0.73
N ILE A 463 -39.51 -12.40 1.53
CA ILE A 463 -38.52 -11.79 2.43
C ILE A 463 -38.02 -12.81 3.45
N ALA A 464 -38.90 -13.67 3.98
CA ALA A 464 -38.47 -14.73 4.90
C ALA A 464 -37.45 -15.70 4.27
N GLN A 465 -37.59 -16.05 2.98
CA GLN A 465 -36.62 -16.91 2.29
C GLN A 465 -35.26 -16.23 2.15
N LEU A 466 -35.26 -14.94 1.77
CA LEU A 466 -34.04 -14.16 1.66
C LEU A 466 -33.31 -14.04 3.01
N LEU A 467 -34.04 -13.75 4.09
CA LEU A 467 -33.44 -13.61 5.41
C LEU A 467 -32.94 -14.94 6.00
N ALA A 468 -33.59 -16.06 5.67
CA ALA A 468 -33.19 -17.38 6.13
C ALA A 468 -31.94 -17.92 5.41
N SER A 469 -31.65 -17.45 4.19
CA SER A 469 -30.55 -17.96 3.35
C SER A 469 -29.89 -16.86 2.53
N GLY A 470 -29.60 -15.71 3.16
CA GLY A 470 -29.15 -14.52 2.43
C GLY A 470 -27.87 -14.75 1.63
N GLU A 471 -26.93 -15.53 2.17
CA GLU A 471 -25.72 -15.94 1.47
C GLU A 471 -25.97 -16.70 0.15
N GLN A 472 -27.08 -17.41 0.03
CA GLN A 472 -27.43 -18.10 -1.20
C GLN A 472 -27.86 -17.11 -2.29
N TYR A 473 -28.60 -16.07 -1.92
CA TYR A 473 -29.18 -15.11 -2.85
C TYR A 473 -28.33 -13.87 -3.08
N GLU A 474 -27.19 -13.74 -2.40
CA GLU A 474 -26.28 -12.62 -2.60
C GLU A 474 -25.89 -12.50 -4.08
N SER A 475 -25.98 -11.28 -4.61
CA SER A 475 -25.75 -10.88 -6.01
C SER A 475 -26.87 -11.27 -6.98
N SER A 476 -27.90 -11.99 -6.53
CA SER A 476 -28.98 -12.44 -7.41
C SER A 476 -30.01 -11.35 -7.67
N LEU A 477 -30.54 -11.32 -8.90
CA LEU A 477 -31.72 -10.52 -9.23
C LEU A 477 -32.97 -11.25 -8.74
N VAL A 478 -33.70 -10.61 -7.84
CA VAL A 478 -34.90 -11.19 -7.23
C VAL A 478 -36.12 -10.30 -7.43
N ARG A 479 -37.30 -10.93 -7.37
CA ARG A 479 -38.62 -10.30 -7.33
C ARG A 479 -39.32 -10.70 -6.04
N ILE A 480 -39.89 -9.72 -5.34
CA ILE A 480 -40.72 -9.94 -4.17
C ILE A 480 -42.10 -9.37 -4.49
N ASP A 481 -43.12 -10.23 -4.46
CA ASP A 481 -44.50 -9.84 -4.72
C ASP A 481 -45.23 -9.42 -3.43
N ASN A 482 -46.25 -8.57 -3.57
CA ASN A 482 -47.13 -8.12 -2.48
C ASN A 482 -46.40 -7.45 -1.30
N VAL A 483 -45.34 -6.69 -1.59
CA VAL A 483 -44.70 -5.84 -0.59
C VAL A 483 -45.53 -4.60 -0.29
N SER A 484 -45.37 -4.08 0.91
CA SER A 484 -45.95 -2.82 1.39
C SER A 484 -44.90 -2.05 2.20
N LEU A 485 -45.13 -0.74 2.36
CA LEU A 485 -44.28 0.17 3.13
C LEU A 485 -44.83 0.29 4.57
N PRO A 486 -44.14 -0.23 5.60
CA PRO A 486 -44.59 -0.08 6.99
C PRO A 486 -44.64 1.38 7.45
N ALA A 487 -43.71 2.20 6.94
CA ALA A 487 -43.67 3.64 7.09
C ALA A 487 -43.39 4.25 5.71
N ASP A 488 -44.41 4.83 5.09
CA ASP A 488 -44.30 5.38 3.75
C ASP A 488 -43.61 6.77 3.78
N PRO A 489 -42.45 6.94 3.14
CA PRO A 489 -41.76 8.23 3.06
C PRO A 489 -42.35 9.20 2.02
N GLY A 490 -43.34 8.79 1.23
CA GLY A 490 -43.94 9.57 0.12
C GLY A 490 -43.07 9.66 -1.14
N THR A 491 -41.73 9.62 -0.98
CA THR A 491 -40.76 9.58 -2.08
C THR A 491 -39.59 8.67 -1.76
N TRP A 492 -38.99 8.07 -2.78
CA TRP A 492 -37.76 7.29 -2.68
C TRP A 492 -36.57 8.24 -2.56
N GLY A 493 -36.11 8.53 -1.33
CA GLY A 493 -34.99 9.44 -1.09
C GLY A 493 -33.67 9.00 -1.73
N ALA A 494 -32.84 9.95 -2.18
CA ALA A 494 -31.53 9.64 -2.73
C ALA A 494 -30.56 9.14 -1.63
N ASN A 495 -29.89 7.99 -1.87
CA ASN A 495 -28.96 7.36 -0.92
C ASN A 495 -29.58 7.01 0.45
N THR A 496 -30.88 6.72 0.47
CA THR A 496 -31.60 6.33 1.70
C THR A 496 -31.91 4.84 1.75
N ASN A 497 -32.34 4.40 2.93
CA ASN A 497 -32.83 3.06 3.19
C ASN A 497 -34.34 3.16 3.49
N VAL A 498 -35.14 2.29 2.87
CA VAL A 498 -36.59 2.23 3.08
C VAL A 498 -36.96 0.79 3.42
N ASP A 499 -37.66 0.60 4.54
CA ASP A 499 -38.12 -0.74 4.93
C ASP A 499 -39.35 -1.15 4.11
N VAL A 500 -39.37 -2.40 3.65
CA VAL A 500 -40.53 -3.04 3.02
C VAL A 500 -40.88 -4.33 3.73
N THR A 501 -42.15 -4.71 3.72
CA THR A 501 -42.63 -6.00 4.24
C THR A 501 -43.60 -6.67 3.28
N ASP A 502 -43.48 -7.99 3.12
CA ASP A 502 -44.43 -8.87 2.43
C ASP A 502 -45.34 -9.64 3.41
N GLY A 503 -45.31 -9.25 4.70
CA GLY A 503 -45.99 -9.94 5.80
C GLY A 503 -45.25 -11.16 6.35
N THR A 504 -44.21 -11.67 5.67
CA THR A 504 -43.37 -12.79 6.15
C THR A 504 -42.09 -12.32 6.81
N GLY A 505 -41.63 -11.10 6.51
CA GLY A 505 -40.51 -10.43 7.16
C GLY A 505 -40.40 -8.96 6.74
N THR A 506 -39.34 -8.28 7.17
CA THR A 506 -39.00 -6.91 6.77
C THR A 506 -37.60 -6.88 6.17
N LEU A 507 -37.44 -6.23 5.03
CA LEU A 507 -36.17 -6.07 4.31
C LEU A 507 -35.92 -4.60 4.01
N VAL A 508 -34.65 -4.19 4.04
CA VAL A 508 -34.24 -2.86 3.62
C VAL A 508 -34.14 -2.80 2.09
N VAL A 509 -34.81 -1.83 1.48
CA VAL A 509 -34.56 -1.38 0.10
C VAL A 509 -33.58 -0.21 0.15
N ARG A 510 -32.42 -0.39 -0.47
CA ARG A 510 -31.40 0.64 -0.62
C ARG A 510 -31.62 1.41 -1.91
N VAL A 511 -31.98 2.69 -1.79
CA VAL A 511 -32.13 3.60 -2.93
C VAL A 511 -30.79 4.27 -3.20
N VAL A 512 -30.27 4.12 -4.41
CA VAL A 512 -28.99 4.69 -4.82
C VAL A 512 -29.24 5.92 -5.68
N SER A 513 -28.54 7.01 -5.42
CA SER A 513 -28.75 8.30 -6.11
C SER A 513 -28.56 8.29 -7.63
N VAL A 514 -27.86 7.28 -8.16
CA VAL A 514 -27.57 7.16 -9.61
C VAL A 514 -28.68 6.47 -10.40
N THR A 515 -29.71 5.94 -9.74
CA THR A 515 -30.85 5.31 -10.42
C THR A 515 -32.00 6.31 -10.55
N ASP A 516 -32.87 6.13 -11.55
CA ASP A 516 -34.09 6.92 -11.74
C ASP A 516 -35.19 6.64 -10.69
N LEU A 517 -34.93 5.74 -9.74
CA LEU A 517 -35.77 5.55 -8.56
C LEU A 517 -35.64 6.72 -7.59
N ALA A 518 -34.44 7.32 -7.46
CA ALA A 518 -34.21 8.42 -6.53
C ALA A 518 -35.06 9.65 -6.91
N GLY A 519 -35.90 10.09 -5.97
CA GLY A 519 -36.84 11.20 -6.16
C GLY A 519 -38.22 10.80 -6.70
N ALA A 520 -38.42 9.55 -7.13
CA ALA A 520 -39.73 9.08 -7.56
C ALA A 520 -40.70 8.96 -6.37
N THR A 521 -42.00 9.12 -6.61
CA THR A 521 -43.05 8.91 -5.60
C THR A 521 -43.14 7.43 -5.22
N THR A 522 -43.34 7.13 -3.95
CA THR A 522 -43.61 5.76 -3.50
C THR A 522 -45.00 5.29 -3.94
N PRO A 523 -45.20 4.00 -4.23
CA PRO A 523 -46.52 3.44 -4.50
C PRO A 523 -47.33 3.30 -3.20
N GLY A 524 -48.64 3.54 -3.29
CA GLY A 524 -49.60 3.17 -2.24
C GLY A 524 -50.03 1.71 -2.35
N GLY A 525 -50.60 1.17 -1.26
CA GLY A 525 -51.08 -0.20 -1.21
C GLY A 525 -49.95 -1.24 -1.30
N THR A 526 -50.24 -2.40 -1.90
CA THR A 526 -49.24 -3.43 -2.16
C THR A 526 -48.73 -3.36 -3.60
N PHE A 527 -47.46 -3.68 -3.77
CA PHE A 527 -46.77 -3.68 -5.07
C PHE A 527 -45.77 -4.85 -5.13
N ALA A 528 -45.14 -5.05 -6.28
CA ALA A 528 -43.98 -5.94 -6.40
C ALA A 528 -42.71 -5.11 -6.56
N VAL A 529 -41.62 -5.57 -5.96
CA VAL A 529 -40.30 -4.93 -6.07
C VAL A 529 -39.28 -5.91 -6.65
N GLN A 530 -38.43 -5.42 -7.53
CA GLN A 530 -37.30 -6.14 -8.10
C GLN A 530 -35.98 -5.46 -7.72
N GLY A 531 -34.89 -6.23 -7.71
CA GLY A 531 -33.58 -5.66 -7.46
C GLY A 531 -32.51 -6.71 -7.21
N ILE A 532 -31.26 -6.24 -7.13
CA ILE A 532 -30.13 -7.07 -6.73
C ILE A 532 -30.16 -7.22 -5.21
N PHE A 533 -30.26 -8.46 -4.75
CA PHE A 533 -30.11 -8.76 -3.33
C PHE A 533 -28.62 -8.77 -2.99
N THR A 534 -28.20 -7.86 -2.11
CA THR A 534 -26.78 -7.63 -1.79
C THR A 534 -26.57 -7.54 -0.29
N GLN A 535 -25.30 -7.57 0.11
CA GLN A 535 -24.87 -7.35 1.48
C GLN A 535 -24.24 -5.95 1.65
N PHE A 536 -24.39 -5.35 2.83
CA PHE A 536 -23.53 -4.27 3.30
C PHE A 536 -23.18 -4.50 4.76
N ALA A 537 -22.24 -5.41 5.00
CA ALA A 537 -21.79 -5.75 6.35
C ALA A 537 -20.27 -5.61 6.43
N PRO A 538 -19.74 -4.58 7.11
CA PRO A 538 -18.31 -4.46 7.38
C PRO A 538 -17.73 -5.68 8.10
N THR A 539 -18.55 -6.41 8.85
CA THR A 539 -18.20 -7.66 9.55
C THR A 539 -18.30 -8.90 8.66
N GLY A 540 -18.68 -8.76 7.39
CA GLY A 540 -18.86 -9.85 6.42
C GLY A 540 -20.13 -10.67 6.59
N ARG A 541 -20.97 -10.36 7.58
CA ARG A 541 -22.15 -11.18 7.94
C ARG A 541 -23.41 -10.36 8.15
N GLY A 542 -24.51 -10.79 7.55
CA GLY A 542 -25.81 -10.14 7.65
C GLY A 542 -25.88 -8.82 6.88
N GLY A 543 -26.70 -7.85 7.30
CA GLY A 543 -26.77 -6.56 6.60
C GLY A 543 -27.31 -6.65 5.16
N TYR A 544 -28.14 -7.65 4.89
CA TYR A 544 -28.75 -7.84 3.59
C TYR A 544 -29.74 -6.73 3.25
N GLN A 545 -29.71 -6.32 1.99
CA GLN A 545 -30.55 -5.26 1.44
C GLN A 545 -30.87 -5.56 -0.03
N LEU A 546 -31.99 -5.02 -0.51
CA LEU A 546 -32.37 -5.05 -1.92
C LEU A 546 -31.98 -3.74 -2.60
N GLN A 547 -31.35 -3.80 -3.76
CA GLN A 547 -31.01 -2.63 -4.59
C GLN A 547 -31.77 -2.68 -5.93
N PRO A 548 -32.88 -1.93 -6.06
CA PRO A 548 -33.59 -1.79 -7.33
C PRO A 548 -32.74 -1.04 -8.36
N ARG A 549 -32.76 -1.52 -9.61
CA ARG A 549 -31.99 -0.97 -10.74
C ARG A 549 -32.57 0.34 -11.25
N GLY A 550 -33.84 0.62 -10.93
CA GLY A 550 -34.55 1.83 -11.32
C GLY A 550 -36.04 1.79 -10.98
N ILE A 551 -36.80 2.79 -11.41
CA ILE A 551 -38.25 2.87 -11.17
C ILE A 551 -39.02 1.72 -11.83
N ALA A 552 -38.51 1.19 -12.94
CA ALA A 552 -39.10 0.03 -13.63
C ALA A 552 -39.12 -1.25 -12.76
N ASP A 553 -38.32 -1.30 -11.70
CA ASP A 553 -38.32 -2.41 -10.74
C ASP A 553 -39.41 -2.26 -9.66
N ILE A 554 -40.18 -1.16 -9.65
CA ILE A 554 -41.36 -0.96 -8.80
C ILE A 554 -42.61 -1.19 -9.65
N ILE A 555 -43.32 -2.29 -9.39
CA ILE A 555 -44.38 -2.78 -10.28
C ILE A 555 -45.72 -2.85 -9.55
N GLY A 556 -46.69 -2.07 -10.02
CA GLY A 556 -48.04 -2.01 -9.44
C GLY A 556 -48.16 -0.96 -8.34
N GLY A 557 -49.07 -1.20 -7.38
CA GLY A 557 -49.47 -0.21 -6.38
C GLY A 557 -50.47 0.81 -6.90
N THR A 558 -51.08 1.55 -5.97
CA THR A 558 -51.95 2.68 -6.30
C THR A 558 -51.13 3.97 -6.34
N PRO A 559 -51.43 4.94 -7.23
CA PRO A 559 -50.86 6.28 -7.12
C PRO A 559 -51.10 6.82 -5.70
N GLN A 560 -50.09 7.46 -5.12
CA GLN A 560 -50.32 8.21 -3.90
C GLN A 560 -51.37 9.29 -4.17
N PRO A 561 -52.31 9.53 -3.25
CA PRO A 561 -53.18 10.70 -3.35
C PRO A 561 -52.27 11.91 -3.51
N ASP A 562 -52.44 12.66 -4.60
CA ASP A 562 -51.73 13.93 -4.80
C ASP A 562 -51.88 14.72 -3.51
N GLY A 563 -50.76 15.06 -2.87
CA GLY A 563 -50.72 15.66 -1.54
C GLY A 563 -51.49 16.96 -1.63
N GLY A 564 -52.78 16.88 -1.25
CA GLY A 564 -53.80 17.77 -1.77
C GLY A 564 -53.31 19.20 -1.78
N VAL A 565 -53.19 19.78 -2.97
CA VAL A 565 -53.30 21.23 -3.07
C VAL A 565 -54.64 21.53 -2.41
N VAL A 566 -54.62 22.18 -1.25
CA VAL A 566 -55.81 22.72 -0.64
C VAL A 566 -56.33 23.72 -1.66
N ASP A 567 -57.26 23.28 -2.49
CA ASP A 567 -58.13 24.17 -3.23
C ASP A 567 -58.82 25.00 -2.16
N THR A 568 -58.39 26.25 -1.99
CA THR A 568 -59.01 27.23 -1.10
C THR A 568 -60.33 27.71 -1.70
N GLY A 569 -61.11 26.76 -2.22
CA GLY A 569 -62.43 26.89 -2.77
C GLY A 569 -63.27 27.73 -1.82
N VAL A 570 -63.59 28.91 -2.33
CA VAL A 570 -64.39 29.95 -1.69
C VAL A 570 -65.63 29.30 -1.10
N THR A 571 -65.80 29.40 0.22
CA THR A 571 -67.04 28.99 0.88
C THR A 571 -68.15 29.93 0.43
N ASP A 572 -68.98 29.50 -0.50
CA ASP A 572 -70.31 30.09 -0.67
C ASP A 572 -71.25 29.49 0.38
N ALA A 573 -71.86 30.37 1.15
CA ALA A 573 -72.56 30.04 2.36
C ALA A 573 -73.99 29.59 2.07
N GLY A 574 -74.27 28.33 2.39
CA GLY A 574 -75.53 27.89 2.97
C GLY A 574 -76.72 27.72 2.03
N VAL A 575 -77.20 26.48 1.93
CA VAL A 575 -78.61 26.12 2.18
C VAL A 575 -78.62 24.67 2.68
N ILE A 576 -79.33 24.44 3.79
CA ILE A 576 -79.68 23.13 4.33
C ILE A 576 -80.76 22.53 3.43
N ASP A 577 -80.56 21.32 2.90
CA ASP A 577 -81.69 20.45 2.56
C ASP A 577 -81.37 18.98 2.89
N THR A 578 -82.35 18.39 3.56
CA THR A 578 -82.41 17.04 4.10
C THR A 578 -83.06 16.11 3.07
N GLY A 579 -82.41 15.02 2.66
CA GLY A 579 -83.11 14.03 1.85
C GLY A 579 -82.27 12.84 1.45
N GLY A 580 -82.72 11.65 1.88
CA GLY A 580 -82.11 10.36 1.59
C GLY A 580 -82.15 9.89 0.12
N PRO A 581 -81.78 8.63 -0.13
CA PRO A 581 -81.12 8.17 -1.34
C PRO A 581 -82.10 7.68 -2.40
N THR A 582 -81.78 7.84 -3.68
CA THR A 582 -82.26 6.94 -4.72
C THR A 582 -81.17 6.68 -5.74
N ALA A 583 -80.94 5.39 -5.99
CA ALA A 583 -80.21 4.88 -7.14
C ALA A 583 -81.03 5.17 -8.41
N ASP A 584 -80.35 5.52 -9.49
CA ASP A 584 -80.89 5.30 -10.83
C ASP A 584 -79.82 4.70 -11.74
N THR A 585 -80.29 3.76 -12.53
CA THR A 585 -79.57 2.73 -13.27
C THR A 585 -79.70 2.98 -14.76
N GLY A 586 -78.59 2.76 -15.48
CA GLY A 586 -78.60 2.44 -16.90
C GLY A 586 -78.72 3.64 -17.84
N VAL A 587 -78.47 3.56 -19.14
CA VAL A 587 -78.12 2.48 -20.06
C VAL A 587 -77.34 3.14 -21.21
N ALA A 588 -76.47 2.37 -21.86
CA ALA A 588 -75.68 2.74 -23.03
C ALA A 588 -76.51 3.18 -24.25
N ASP A 589 -75.96 4.09 -25.06
CA ASP A 589 -76.27 4.15 -26.49
C ASP A 589 -75.00 4.41 -27.32
N THR A 590 -75.01 3.74 -28.46
CA THR A 590 -73.96 3.44 -29.42
C THR A 590 -73.91 4.43 -30.58
N GLY A 591 -72.71 4.62 -31.15
CA GLY A 591 -72.55 4.90 -32.59
C GLY A 591 -72.05 6.31 -32.96
N GLY A 592 -70.81 6.37 -33.48
CA GLY A 592 -70.38 7.44 -34.40
C GLY A 592 -70.92 7.20 -35.84
N PRO A 593 -70.38 7.86 -36.90
CA PRO A 593 -69.32 8.87 -36.94
C PRO A 593 -69.65 10.17 -37.78
N ALA A 594 -68.73 11.14 -37.63
CA ALA A 594 -68.29 12.31 -38.45
C ALA A 594 -68.77 12.45 -39.93
N PRO A 595 -68.76 13.67 -40.58
CA PRO A 595 -67.61 14.60 -40.54
C PRO A 595 -67.83 16.13 -40.68
N ASP A 596 -66.80 16.83 -40.18
CA ASP A 596 -66.07 17.98 -40.74
C ASP A 596 -66.79 19.01 -41.62
N THR A 597 -66.90 20.25 -41.11
CA THR A 597 -67.01 21.48 -41.91
C THR A 597 -66.16 22.57 -41.26
N GLY A 598 -65.24 23.14 -42.03
CA GLY A 598 -64.19 24.03 -41.55
C GLY A 598 -64.58 25.50 -41.38
N LEU A 599 -63.58 26.28 -40.94
CA LEU A 599 -63.55 27.75 -40.98
C LEU A 599 -62.09 28.25 -41.07
N PRO A 600 -61.86 29.32 -41.84
CA PRO A 600 -61.00 30.45 -41.44
C PRO A 600 -61.75 31.79 -41.66
N PRO A 601 -61.16 32.99 -41.43
CA PRO A 601 -60.14 33.43 -40.46
C PRO A 601 -60.56 34.72 -39.68
N ASP A 602 -59.62 35.14 -38.81
CA ASP A 602 -59.16 36.52 -38.53
C ASP A 602 -59.80 37.46 -37.47
N ASP A 603 -58.90 37.80 -36.52
CA ASP A 603 -58.57 39.07 -35.86
C ASP A 603 -59.64 40.10 -35.42
N SER A 604 -59.61 40.40 -34.12
CA SER A 604 -59.52 41.80 -33.63
C SER A 604 -59.13 41.83 -32.15
N GLY A 605 -57.91 42.30 -31.84
CA GLY A 605 -57.49 42.67 -30.48
C GLY A 605 -57.98 44.06 -30.02
N VAL A 606 -57.84 44.34 -28.71
CA VAL A 606 -57.51 45.59 -27.95
C VAL A 606 -57.65 45.19 -26.46
N GLY A 607 -56.67 45.17 -25.53
CA GLY A 607 -55.67 46.15 -25.04
C GLY A 607 -56.05 46.58 -23.60
N PRO A 608 -55.22 47.23 -22.73
CA PRO A 608 -53.74 47.42 -22.70
C PRO A 608 -53.09 47.05 -21.32
N GLY A 609 -51.76 46.92 -21.22
CA GLY A 609 -50.84 47.91 -20.59
C GLY A 609 -50.31 47.37 -19.24
N GLU A 610 -49.06 47.51 -18.80
CA GLU A 610 -47.97 48.48 -19.00
C GLU A 610 -46.61 47.73 -18.90
N ASP A 611 -45.62 47.89 -19.80
CA ASP A 611 -44.70 49.03 -20.03
C ASP A 611 -43.76 49.26 -18.82
N SER A 612 -42.45 49.48 -18.88
CA SER A 612 -41.46 49.94 -19.88
C SER A 612 -40.07 49.51 -19.32
N GLY A 613 -39.00 49.32 -20.09
CA GLY A 613 -38.14 50.40 -20.57
C GLY A 613 -36.67 50.05 -20.23
N VAL A 614 -35.80 49.74 -21.20
CA VAL A 614 -34.88 50.67 -21.91
C VAL A 614 -33.63 51.07 -21.09
N ASN A 615 -32.47 50.74 -21.66
CA ASN A 615 -31.10 51.19 -21.32
C ASN A 615 -30.82 52.58 -21.92
N PRO A 616 -30.09 53.52 -21.26
CA PRO A 616 -28.70 53.82 -21.69
C PRO A 616 -27.74 54.42 -20.62
N GLY A 617 -26.42 54.15 -20.73
CA GLY A 617 -25.23 55.00 -20.41
C GLY A 617 -25.08 55.63 -19.01
N THR A 618 -23.94 55.64 -18.32
CA THR A 618 -22.61 56.17 -18.74
C THR A 618 -21.48 55.72 -17.80
N ASP A 619 -20.27 55.50 -18.36
CA ASP A 619 -18.91 55.65 -17.78
C ASP A 619 -18.57 54.76 -16.55
N SER A 620 -17.45 54.04 -16.42
CA SER A 620 -16.09 54.28 -16.88
C SER A 620 -15.23 53.02 -16.68
N GLY A 621 -14.32 52.74 -17.63
CA GLY A 621 -12.93 52.42 -17.28
C GLY A 621 -12.51 51.00 -16.88
N VAL A 622 -11.71 50.42 -17.79
CA VAL A 622 -10.41 49.75 -17.56
C VAL A 622 -10.38 48.32 -16.97
N ASN A 623 -9.69 47.44 -17.73
CA ASN A 623 -9.18 46.11 -17.37
C ASN A 623 -8.30 46.13 -16.10
N PRO A 624 -8.34 45.11 -15.21
CA PRO A 624 -7.21 44.16 -15.04
C PRO A 624 -7.67 42.75 -14.58
N GLY A 625 -6.91 41.65 -14.56
CA GLY A 625 -5.51 41.44 -14.15
C GLY A 625 -5.44 41.03 -12.67
N ASP A 626 -4.89 39.83 -12.41
CA ASP A 626 -4.32 39.19 -11.22
C ASP A 626 -4.43 39.79 -9.79
N ASP A 627 -4.27 38.85 -8.84
CA ASP A 627 -3.85 38.95 -7.43
C ASP A 627 -4.87 38.84 -6.28
N ALA A 628 -4.61 37.76 -5.52
CA ALA A 628 -4.73 37.51 -4.09
C ALA A 628 -5.08 38.66 -3.12
N GLY A 629 -5.85 38.29 -2.09
CA GLY A 629 -6.01 39.05 -0.84
C GLY A 629 -6.88 38.25 0.14
N VAL A 630 -6.31 37.47 1.07
CA VAL A 630 -5.88 37.86 2.44
C VAL A 630 -7.03 37.85 3.46
N ARG A 631 -6.71 37.19 4.59
CA ARG A 631 -7.41 37.02 5.88
C ARG A 631 -8.05 38.29 6.47
N PRO A 632 -8.88 38.10 7.52
CA PRO A 632 -8.39 38.51 8.84
C PRO A 632 -8.56 37.47 9.98
N ASP A 633 -7.54 37.46 10.84
CA ASP A 633 -7.48 36.99 12.25
C ASP A 633 -8.58 37.67 13.12
N SER A 634 -8.95 37.28 14.36
CA SER A 634 -8.42 36.39 15.41
C SER A 634 -9.48 36.24 16.52
N GLY A 635 -9.42 35.17 17.33
CA GLY A 635 -10.18 35.02 18.58
C GLY A 635 -9.95 33.68 19.27
N THR A 636 -9.17 33.69 20.34
CA THR A 636 -8.51 32.58 21.06
C THR A 636 -9.38 31.83 22.08
N PHE A 637 -8.82 30.71 22.59
CA PHE A 637 -9.21 29.75 23.66
C PHE A 637 -9.88 28.47 23.13
N GLY A 638 -9.41 27.24 23.33
CA GLY A 638 -8.33 26.64 24.13
C GLY A 638 -8.72 25.18 24.40
N GLY A 639 -7.80 24.20 24.27
CA GLY A 639 -8.04 22.81 24.70
C GLY A 639 -7.44 21.76 23.76
N GLY A 640 -6.42 21.05 24.24
CA GLY A 640 -5.58 20.13 23.48
C GLY A 640 -6.15 18.74 23.16
N GLY A 641 -5.32 17.95 22.49
CA GLY A 641 -5.52 16.51 22.27
C GLY A 641 -4.96 16.08 20.91
N GLY A 642 -3.80 15.42 20.93
CA GLY A 642 -3.05 15.02 19.75
C GLY A 642 -3.74 13.99 18.84
N SER A 643 -3.28 13.97 17.60
CA SER A 643 -3.67 13.03 16.56
C SER A 643 -3.27 11.59 16.91
N GLY A 644 -4.27 10.72 17.05
CA GLY A 644 -4.09 9.27 17.10
C GLY A 644 -3.84 8.72 15.71
N SER A 645 -2.60 8.25 15.50
CA SER A 645 -2.16 7.38 14.43
C SER A 645 -2.94 6.06 14.41
N ARG A 646 -2.98 5.44 13.23
CA ARG A 646 -3.64 4.16 12.93
C ARG A 646 -2.97 3.02 13.70
N ASP A 647 -3.71 2.37 14.60
CA ASP A 647 -3.25 1.15 15.25
C ASP A 647 -3.38 -0.07 14.33
N LYS A 648 -2.24 -0.74 14.18
CA LYS A 648 -2.10 -2.11 13.67
C LYS A 648 -2.58 -3.08 14.75
N GLY A 649 -3.48 -4.00 14.41
CA GLY A 649 -3.88 -5.10 15.30
C GLY A 649 -2.74 -6.09 15.48
N GLY A 650 -2.00 -5.97 16.58
CA GLY A 650 -1.13 -7.00 17.13
C GLY A 650 -1.87 -7.74 18.25
N CYS A 651 -2.04 -9.06 18.09
CA CYS A 651 -2.53 -9.93 19.15
C CYS A 651 -1.47 -10.08 20.24
N THR A 652 -1.79 -9.65 21.47
CA THR A 652 -1.08 -10.06 22.69
C THR A 652 -2.00 -10.96 23.52
N CYS A 653 -1.51 -12.16 23.79
CA CYS A 653 -2.09 -13.11 24.73
C CYS A 653 -1.76 -12.65 26.17
N LEU A 654 -2.81 -12.47 26.97
CA LEU A 654 -2.72 -12.24 28.41
C LEU A 654 -2.33 -13.54 29.12
N THR A 655 -1.29 -13.42 29.95
CA THR A 655 -0.97 -14.32 31.05
C THR A 655 -1.99 -14.12 32.18
N ASP A 656 -2.50 -15.22 32.73
CA ASP A 656 -2.91 -15.29 34.13
C ASP A 656 -2.37 -16.59 34.73
N ASP A 657 -1.86 -16.42 35.94
CA ASP A 657 -1.12 -17.35 36.78
C ASP A 657 -2.05 -18.24 37.64
N ASP A 658 -1.41 -19.23 38.28
CA ASP A 658 -1.80 -20.01 39.47
C ASP A 658 -2.51 -21.36 39.30
N GLY A 659 -1.79 -22.43 39.67
CA GLY A 659 -2.38 -23.73 39.96
C GLY A 659 -1.41 -24.90 40.16
N GLU A 660 -0.64 -24.86 41.26
CA GLU A 660 0.06 -25.96 41.96
C GLU A 660 -0.25 -27.43 41.57
N ALA A 661 0.81 -28.23 41.42
CA ALA A 661 0.81 -29.68 41.25
C ALA A 661 0.38 -30.45 42.53
N PRO A 662 0.12 -31.79 42.48
CA PRO A 662 1.23 -32.72 42.73
C PRO A 662 1.20 -34.11 42.02
N TRP A 663 2.42 -34.55 41.67
CA TRP A 663 3.04 -35.89 41.81
C TRP A 663 2.36 -37.20 41.34
N SER A 664 2.99 -37.83 40.34
CA SER A 664 3.51 -39.23 40.27
C SER A 664 3.80 -39.54 38.78
N GLY A 665 4.91 -40.09 38.31
CA GLY A 665 5.98 -40.89 38.86
C GLY A 665 6.21 -42.04 37.88
N LEU A 666 7.24 -41.97 37.00
CA LEU A 666 7.87 -43.16 36.40
C LEU A 666 9.13 -42.78 35.61
N ALA A 667 10.24 -43.37 36.05
CA ALA A 667 11.57 -43.28 35.47
C ALA A 667 11.79 -44.36 34.39
N LEU A 668 12.57 -44.02 33.36
CA LEU A 668 13.47 -44.86 32.54
C LEU A 668 13.98 -43.92 31.43
N GLY A 669 15.24 -43.79 31.02
CA GLY A 669 16.50 -44.48 31.25
C GLY A 669 17.42 -44.02 30.10
N LEU A 670 18.64 -43.58 30.43
CA LEU A 670 19.69 -43.12 29.51
C LEU A 670 19.96 -44.08 28.34
N LEU A 671 20.27 -43.53 27.16
CA LEU A 671 21.45 -43.98 26.39
C LEU A 671 21.98 -42.88 25.45
N LEU A 672 23.20 -42.41 25.73
CA LEU A 672 24.07 -41.65 24.83
C LEU A 672 24.60 -42.57 23.72
N LEU A 673 24.69 -42.07 22.48
CA LEU A 673 25.80 -42.40 21.57
C LEU A 673 25.93 -41.32 20.48
N GLY A 674 27.03 -40.57 20.54
CA GLY A 674 27.43 -39.62 19.51
C GLY A 674 28.07 -40.31 18.30
N VAL A 675 27.93 -39.69 17.13
CA VAL A 675 28.73 -40.01 15.94
C VAL A 675 29.21 -38.70 15.29
N VAL A 676 30.53 -38.56 15.30
CA VAL A 676 31.34 -37.60 14.55
C VAL A 676 31.54 -38.10 13.12
N ARG A 677 31.42 -37.22 12.10
CA ARG A 677 32.10 -37.35 10.78
C ARG A 677 32.33 -35.94 10.20
N ARG A 678 33.53 -35.37 10.36
CA ARG A 678 34.67 -35.34 9.41
C ARG A 678 34.39 -34.66 8.07
N ARG A 679 34.88 -33.41 7.96
CA ARG A 679 35.34 -32.74 6.73
C ARG A 679 36.67 -33.33 6.24
N ARG A 680 36.79 -33.52 4.93
CA ARG A 680 37.97 -33.47 4.04
C ARG A 680 37.35 -33.23 2.64
N SER A 681 37.85 -32.38 1.76
CA SER A 681 39.12 -31.69 1.59
C SER A 681 38.89 -30.55 0.62
#